data_AF-A0A975SZY1-F1
#
_entry.id   AF-A0A975SZY1-F1
#
_cell.length_a   1.000
_cell.length_b   1.000
_cell.length_c   1.000
_cell.angle_alpha   90.00
_cell.angle_beta   90.00
_cell.angle_gamma   90.00
#
_symmetry.space_group_name_H-M   'P 1'
#
loop_
_entity.id
_entity.type
_entity.pdbx_description
1 polymer ?
#
loop_
_entity_poly.entity_id
_entity_poly.type
_entity_poly.pdbx_seq_one_letter_code
_entity_poly.pdbx_strand_id
1 'polypeptide(L)'
;MNGGRVPMVQRGPMLGLLAQLSVLAGLAATVGLGAPGWAVGLACGSVTAGALTVALPAHGLDRLGPADRVTLTRAVLVGGVAALVAAHPAPVALLVGLAAVALVLDRVDGEVARRTGSVSGFGAAFDMEVDAFLVLVLSVYVARTAGAWVLLIGLARYALWVAGRFAPWLREPVPTRPWAKVVAAVQGGGADRGRGRPAPRRGGGDRSRAGPGPAHRVLRPPGPLAPAAPGACPGPGRGADVRAAGRTATGVLTGLALALVWVALVVPDQLALLTPSAAVRIPLEVVLLGLLVLVVPWRAARVVLVLLGVLLGLLTVVKVLDMGFYASLNRPFDSVIDWRYLGSAVGLVDDSVGRPAAVAAVVLAALAVLALLVVMPLALLRLARVATRHRQGTLRGVVALGTAWVLCAVLGVHAAQGADVASTSTSTYAIGQVRRIPSELRDQRAFARAAQADPLRRTPGSRLLTGLRGKDVLFVFVESYGRVAVQDSSMAPGVDRVLADGTRRLDAAGFGSRSAFLTSPTFGAISWLAHSTLQSGLWVDSQQRYDALVTSPRFTLSQAFGRAGWRTVSDVPADTHDWPQGAFYHYDRLYDSRNVGYRGPRFGYPTMPDQYTLDAFHRLELARQHRRPVMAEIDLISSHAPWSRTPHLIDQAAVGDGSVFDGMPETLPSETQVWRSPERVRAAYGQSIEYSLSAIVSYLEHYGDDRTVLVFLGDHQPAPVVSGAGADHDVPVTVVAKDPAVLHRIDSWHWQPGLHPSPAAPVWRMDAFRDRFLSAFGP
;
A
#
# COMPACT_ATOMS: atom_id res chain seq x y z
N MET A 1 65.49 -36.87 7.19
CA MET A 1 65.57 -35.53 6.56
C MET A 1 64.19 -35.13 6.09
N ASN A 2 63.53 -34.23 6.84
CA ASN A 2 62.21 -33.69 6.52
C ASN A 2 62.37 -32.60 5.45
N GLY A 3 61.99 -32.91 4.21
CA GLY A 3 61.81 -31.91 3.15
C GLY A 3 60.49 -31.17 3.38
N GLY A 4 60.52 -30.10 4.19
CA GLY A 4 59.37 -29.23 4.40
C GLY A 4 58.92 -28.60 3.08
N ARG A 5 57.70 -28.93 2.63
CA ARG A 5 57.00 -28.14 1.62
C ARG A 5 56.67 -26.79 2.23
N VAL A 6 57.39 -25.76 1.82
CA VAL A 6 57.03 -24.36 2.09
C VAL A 6 55.62 -24.11 1.54
N PRO A 7 54.65 -23.62 2.33
CA PRO A 7 53.34 -23.26 1.81
C PRO A 7 53.51 -22.13 0.79
N MET A 8 53.20 -22.43 -0.46
CA MET A 8 53.29 -21.45 -1.55
C MET A 8 52.21 -20.39 -1.30
N VAL A 9 52.63 -19.16 -0.93
CA VAL A 9 51.70 -18.05 -0.66
C VAL A 9 50.88 -17.75 -1.92
N GLN A 10 49.57 -17.94 -1.84
CA GLN A 10 48.64 -17.60 -2.92
C GLN A 10 48.63 -16.09 -3.13
N ARG A 11 49.24 -15.62 -4.21
CA ARG A 11 49.40 -14.16 -4.48
C ARG A 11 48.08 -13.46 -4.80
N GLY A 12 47.07 -14.17 -5.30
CA GLY A 12 45.77 -13.59 -5.72
C GLY A 12 44.93 -12.97 -4.59
N PRO A 13 44.58 -13.74 -3.54
CA PRO A 13 43.80 -13.23 -2.41
C PRO A 13 44.44 -12.04 -1.69
N MET A 14 45.78 -12.07 -1.53
CA MET A 14 46.52 -10.97 -0.90
C MET A 14 46.51 -9.70 -1.77
N LEU A 15 46.69 -9.82 -3.08
CA LEU A 15 46.60 -8.69 -4.01
C LEU A 15 45.19 -8.08 -4.02
N GLY A 16 44.14 -8.90 -3.95
CA GLY A 16 42.76 -8.43 -3.84
C GLY A 16 42.49 -7.65 -2.55
N LEU A 17 43.01 -8.13 -1.41
CA LEU A 17 42.87 -7.45 -0.13
C LEU A 17 43.64 -6.12 -0.08
N LEU A 18 44.87 -6.09 -0.62
CA LEU A 18 45.65 -4.86 -0.74
C LEU A 18 44.97 -3.84 -1.67
N ALA A 19 44.44 -4.29 -2.80
CA ALA A 19 43.69 -3.43 -3.71
C ALA A 19 42.41 -2.88 -3.05
N GLN A 20 41.70 -3.69 -2.27
CA GLN A 20 40.55 -3.23 -1.48
C GLN A 20 40.97 -2.14 -0.48
N LEU A 21 42.07 -2.33 0.25
CA LEU A 21 42.59 -1.31 1.17
C LEU A 21 42.95 -0.01 0.45
N SER A 22 43.57 -0.09 -0.73
CA SER A 22 43.87 1.08 -1.55
C SER A 22 42.61 1.82 -2.02
N VAL A 23 41.58 1.10 -2.45
CA VAL A 23 40.28 1.71 -2.82
C VAL A 23 39.62 2.39 -1.63
N LEU A 24 39.59 1.75 -0.45
CA LEU A 24 39.01 2.34 0.75
C LEU A 24 39.78 3.56 1.25
N ALA A 25 41.11 3.54 1.17
CA ALA A 25 41.96 4.68 1.50
C ALA A 25 41.72 5.85 0.52
N GLY A 26 41.59 5.57 -0.78
CA GLY A 26 41.25 6.58 -1.79
C GLY A 26 39.88 7.19 -1.58
N LEU A 27 38.86 6.38 -1.25
CA LEU A 27 37.52 6.86 -0.90
C LEU A 27 37.53 7.68 0.39
N ALA A 28 38.28 7.25 1.40
CA ALA A 28 38.42 7.99 2.66
C ALA A 28 39.09 9.36 2.46
N ALA A 29 40.12 9.43 1.62
CA ALA A 29 40.84 10.67 1.32
C ALA A 29 40.06 11.66 0.44
N THR A 30 39.12 11.18 -0.38
CA THR A 30 38.39 12.02 -1.34
C THR A 30 37.03 12.47 -0.83
N VAL A 31 36.24 11.55 -0.27
CA VAL A 31 34.84 11.81 0.10
C VAL A 31 34.56 11.64 1.59
N GLY A 32 35.57 11.24 2.38
CA GLY A 32 35.43 10.98 3.81
C GLY A 32 34.67 9.67 4.07
N LEU A 33 35.38 8.62 4.46
CA LEU A 33 34.77 7.32 4.76
C LEU A 33 34.61 7.17 6.27
N GLY A 34 33.36 7.16 6.75
CA GLY A 34 33.04 6.93 8.17
C GLY A 34 33.33 5.49 8.62
N ALA A 35 33.29 5.26 9.94
CA ALA A 35 33.52 3.94 10.53
C ALA A 35 32.67 2.80 9.92
N PRO A 36 31.38 3.00 9.58
CA PRO A 36 30.57 1.97 8.91
C PRO A 36 31.06 1.64 7.50
N GLY A 37 31.52 2.64 6.74
CA GLY A 37 32.07 2.45 5.39
C GLY A 37 33.38 1.65 5.43
N TRP A 38 34.27 1.96 6.38
CA TRP A 38 35.48 1.18 6.63
C TRP A 38 35.16 -0.25 7.03
N ALA A 39 34.25 -0.46 7.99
CA ALA A 39 33.89 -1.79 8.46
C ALA A 39 33.31 -2.67 7.33
N VAL A 40 32.37 -2.14 6.54
CA VAL A 40 31.75 -2.87 5.43
C VAL A 40 32.75 -3.13 4.31
N GLY A 41 33.57 -2.13 3.95
CA GLY A 41 34.60 -2.28 2.92
C GLY A 41 35.67 -3.32 3.28
N LEU A 42 36.16 -3.30 4.52
CA LEU A 42 37.14 -4.26 5.04
C LEU A 42 36.55 -5.67 5.14
N ALA A 43 35.28 -5.78 5.55
CA ALA A 43 34.55 -7.04 5.58
C ALA A 43 34.43 -7.64 4.17
N CYS A 44 34.08 -6.83 3.15
CA CYS A 44 34.00 -7.30 1.76
C CYS A 44 35.35 -7.83 1.24
N GLY A 45 36.44 -7.10 1.51
CA GLY A 45 37.79 -7.53 1.14
C GLY A 45 38.21 -8.83 1.83
N SER A 46 37.96 -8.92 3.14
CA SER A 46 38.31 -10.09 3.95
C SER A 46 37.51 -11.33 3.57
N VAL A 47 36.21 -11.17 3.30
CA VAL A 47 35.34 -12.26 2.82
C VAL A 47 35.76 -12.73 1.44
N THR A 48 36.06 -11.81 0.52
CA THR A 48 36.54 -12.16 -0.83
C THR A 48 37.88 -12.90 -0.77
N ALA A 49 38.84 -12.39 0.01
CA ALA A 49 40.14 -13.03 0.19
C ALA A 49 40.02 -14.41 0.86
N GLY A 50 39.21 -14.54 1.91
CA GLY A 50 38.93 -15.80 2.59
C GLY A 50 38.25 -16.83 1.67
N ALA A 51 37.23 -16.40 0.92
CA ALA A 51 36.52 -17.23 -0.04
C ALA A 51 37.47 -17.75 -1.14
N LEU A 52 38.33 -16.89 -1.70
CA LEU A 52 39.32 -17.31 -2.70
C LEU A 52 40.36 -18.27 -2.13
N THR A 53 40.81 -18.05 -0.89
CA THR A 53 41.79 -18.93 -0.22
C THR A 53 41.23 -20.34 0.01
N VAL A 54 39.92 -20.47 0.24
CA VAL A 54 39.24 -21.77 0.40
C VAL A 54 38.85 -22.38 -0.95
N ALA A 55 38.37 -21.57 -1.89
CA ALA A 55 37.79 -22.04 -3.13
C ALA A 55 38.84 -22.44 -4.18
N LEU A 56 40.01 -21.78 -4.22
CA LEU A 56 41.08 -22.09 -5.17
C LEU A 56 41.63 -23.53 -4.97
N PRO A 57 42.05 -23.95 -3.77
CA PRO A 57 42.50 -25.33 -3.54
C PRO A 57 41.40 -26.36 -3.76
N ALA A 58 40.14 -26.03 -3.40
CA ALA A 58 38.99 -26.93 -3.58
C ALA A 58 38.69 -27.23 -5.07
N HIS A 59 39.11 -26.35 -5.97
CA HIS A 59 38.98 -26.52 -7.42
C HIS A 59 40.32 -26.92 -8.10
N GLY A 60 41.37 -27.22 -7.32
CA GLY A 60 42.68 -27.62 -7.85
C GLY A 60 43.45 -26.49 -8.54
N LEU A 61 43.15 -25.23 -8.23
CA LEU A 61 43.78 -24.05 -8.81
C LEU A 61 44.77 -23.43 -7.82
N ASP A 62 46.00 -23.19 -8.28
CA ASP A 62 47.03 -22.52 -7.48
C ASP A 62 47.15 -21.02 -7.79
N ARG A 63 46.52 -20.54 -8.87
CA ARG A 63 46.58 -19.15 -9.36
C ARG A 63 45.28 -18.75 -10.06
N LEU A 64 44.93 -17.47 -9.97
CA LEU A 64 43.84 -16.86 -10.72
C LEU A 64 44.23 -16.70 -12.20
N GLY A 65 43.36 -17.17 -13.09
CA GLY A 65 43.47 -16.98 -14.53
C GLY A 65 43.25 -15.51 -14.93
N PRO A 66 43.50 -15.16 -16.21
CA PRO A 66 43.30 -13.80 -16.70
C PRO A 66 41.88 -13.27 -16.48
N ALA A 67 40.85 -14.09 -16.70
CA ALA A 67 39.45 -13.71 -16.47
C ALA A 67 39.15 -13.54 -14.97
N ASP A 68 39.57 -14.47 -14.12
CA ASP A 68 39.32 -14.40 -12.67
C ASP A 68 39.99 -13.18 -12.02
N ARG A 69 41.07 -12.65 -12.60
CA ARG A 69 41.70 -11.39 -12.17
C ARG A 69 40.82 -10.18 -12.48
N VAL A 70 40.15 -10.16 -13.63
CA VAL A 70 39.20 -9.10 -13.98
C VAL A 70 37.99 -9.17 -13.06
N THR A 71 37.47 -10.36 -12.77
CA THR A 71 36.38 -10.57 -11.80
C THR A 71 36.82 -10.18 -10.38
N LEU A 72 38.08 -10.42 -9.98
CA LEU A 72 38.62 -9.95 -8.71
C LEU A 72 38.71 -8.41 -8.64
N THR A 73 39.13 -7.75 -9.71
CA THR A 73 39.09 -6.28 -9.81
C THR A 73 37.66 -5.77 -9.69
N ARG A 74 36.69 -6.44 -10.31
CA ARG A 74 35.26 -6.12 -10.18
C ARG A 74 34.80 -6.27 -8.73
N ALA A 75 35.15 -7.36 -8.05
CA ALA A 75 34.81 -7.59 -6.64
C ALA A 75 35.35 -6.49 -5.72
N VAL A 76 36.55 -5.99 -5.98
CA VAL A 76 37.15 -4.85 -5.25
C VAL A 76 36.35 -3.56 -5.46
N LEU A 77 35.93 -3.27 -6.70
CA LEU A 77 35.08 -2.10 -6.98
C LEU A 77 33.70 -2.23 -6.31
N VAL A 78 33.07 -3.41 -6.34
CA VAL A 78 31.80 -3.68 -5.66
C VAL A 78 31.95 -3.53 -4.13
N GLY A 79 33.08 -3.94 -3.56
CA GLY A 79 33.41 -3.69 -2.16
C GLY A 79 33.52 -2.19 -1.83
N GLY A 80 34.04 -1.38 -2.76
CA GLY A 80 34.03 0.08 -2.67
C GLY A 80 32.63 0.69 -2.74
N VAL A 81 31.77 0.18 -3.63
CA VAL A 81 30.34 0.56 -3.71
C VAL A 81 29.64 0.22 -2.39
N ALA A 82 29.86 -0.96 -1.82
CA ALA A 82 29.29 -1.37 -0.54
C ALA A 82 29.72 -0.45 0.61
N ALA A 83 31.00 -0.06 0.64
CA ALA A 83 31.53 0.90 1.61
C ALA A 83 30.85 2.27 1.49
N LEU A 84 30.65 2.78 0.28
CA LEU A 84 29.92 4.02 0.04
C LEU A 84 28.45 3.91 0.48
N VAL A 85 27.77 2.80 0.14
CA VAL A 85 26.39 2.55 0.55
C VAL A 85 26.21 2.44 2.07
N ALA A 86 27.28 2.15 2.82
CA ALA A 86 27.29 2.13 4.28
C ALA A 86 27.66 3.50 4.90
N ALA A 87 28.32 4.39 4.16
CA ALA A 87 29.02 5.54 4.72
C ALA A 87 28.20 6.83 4.95
N HIS A 88 26.91 6.96 4.59
CA HIS A 88 26.04 7.93 5.33
C HIS A 88 26.43 9.41 5.34
N PRO A 89 26.19 10.27 4.32
CA PRO A 89 25.58 10.05 3.00
C PRO A 89 26.61 9.81 1.87
N ALA A 90 26.23 9.03 0.86
CA ALA A 90 27.12 8.68 -0.26
C ALA A 90 26.97 9.62 -1.47
N PRO A 91 28.07 10.12 -2.08
CA PRO A 91 28.02 10.87 -3.33
C PRO A 91 27.49 9.99 -4.48
N VAL A 92 26.28 10.29 -4.96
CA VAL A 92 25.56 9.48 -5.95
C VAL A 92 26.36 9.28 -7.24
N ALA A 93 27.01 10.33 -7.73
CA ALA A 93 27.83 10.28 -8.95
C ALA A 93 29.00 9.29 -8.84
N LEU A 94 29.66 9.23 -7.68
CA LEU A 94 30.78 8.32 -7.44
C LEU A 94 30.31 6.87 -7.26
N LEU A 95 29.20 6.67 -6.54
CA LEU A 95 28.56 5.36 -6.37
C LEU A 95 28.13 4.78 -7.72
N VAL A 96 27.43 5.58 -8.54
CA VAL A 96 27.01 5.19 -9.89
C VAL A 96 28.21 4.98 -10.80
N GLY A 97 29.23 5.83 -10.73
CA GLY A 97 30.46 5.68 -11.50
C GLY A 97 31.19 4.36 -11.23
N LEU A 98 31.40 4.02 -9.96
CA LEU A 98 32.05 2.75 -9.57
C LEU A 98 31.20 1.53 -9.95
N ALA A 99 29.87 1.59 -9.77
CA ALA A 99 28.97 0.52 -10.17
C ALA A 99 28.94 0.33 -11.71
N ALA A 100 28.96 1.42 -12.48
CA ALA A 100 29.01 1.37 -13.93
C ALA A 100 30.32 0.77 -14.44
N VAL A 101 31.46 1.14 -13.85
CA VAL A 101 32.76 0.52 -14.19
C VAL A 101 32.76 -0.97 -13.85
N ALA A 102 32.18 -1.37 -12.72
CA ALA A 102 32.04 -2.77 -12.35
C ALA A 102 31.19 -3.54 -13.38
N LEU A 103 30.05 -2.99 -13.82
CA LEU A 103 29.19 -3.58 -14.85
C LEU A 103 29.87 -3.66 -16.23
N VAL A 104 30.72 -2.69 -16.59
CA VAL A 104 31.48 -2.76 -17.85
C VAL A 104 32.53 -3.88 -17.80
N LEU A 105 33.21 -4.05 -16.66
CA LEU A 105 34.21 -5.12 -16.47
C LEU A 105 33.61 -6.53 -16.56
N ASP A 106 32.32 -6.69 -16.29
CA ASP A 106 31.56 -7.93 -16.49
C ASP A 106 31.45 -8.37 -17.94
N ARG A 107 31.39 -7.40 -18.87
CA ARG A 107 31.48 -7.75 -20.28
C ARG A 107 32.91 -8.18 -20.67
N VAL A 108 33.91 -7.60 -20.00
CA VAL A 108 35.33 -7.79 -20.31
C VAL A 108 35.83 -9.15 -19.84
N ASP A 109 35.48 -9.61 -18.64
CA ASP A 109 35.94 -10.92 -18.14
C ASP A 109 35.42 -12.09 -18.98
N GLY A 110 34.16 -12.05 -19.44
CA GLY A 110 33.58 -13.03 -20.35
C GLY A 110 34.26 -13.05 -21.72
N GLU A 111 34.68 -11.88 -22.24
CA GLU A 111 35.44 -11.78 -23.49
C GLU A 111 36.88 -12.28 -23.33
N VAL A 112 37.53 -11.93 -22.22
CA VAL A 112 38.87 -12.42 -21.86
C VAL A 112 38.85 -13.94 -21.68
N ALA A 113 37.83 -14.51 -21.04
CA ALA A 113 37.67 -15.95 -20.86
C ALA A 113 37.60 -16.69 -22.20
N ARG A 114 36.83 -16.16 -23.17
CA ARG A 114 36.69 -16.73 -24.52
C ARG A 114 37.97 -16.60 -25.36
N ARG A 115 38.67 -15.47 -25.29
CA ARG A 115 39.88 -15.22 -26.09
C ARG A 115 41.13 -15.90 -25.55
N THR A 116 41.22 -16.09 -24.23
CA THR A 116 42.40 -16.69 -23.58
C THR A 116 42.22 -18.17 -23.26
N GLY A 117 41.07 -18.76 -23.60
CA GLY A 117 40.76 -20.16 -23.29
C GLY A 117 40.65 -20.44 -21.78
N SER A 118 40.43 -19.41 -20.95
CA SER A 118 40.41 -19.52 -19.48
C SER A 118 39.01 -19.78 -18.90
N VAL A 119 38.09 -20.32 -19.70
CA VAL A 119 36.73 -20.68 -19.25
C VAL A 119 36.81 -21.79 -18.20
N SER A 120 36.34 -21.51 -16.98
CA SER A 120 36.33 -22.48 -15.89
C SER A 120 35.01 -22.44 -15.10
N GLY A 121 34.62 -23.56 -14.51
CA GLY A 121 33.43 -23.62 -13.64
C GLY A 121 33.58 -22.77 -12.37
N PHE A 122 34.82 -22.63 -11.87
CA PHE A 122 35.15 -21.73 -10.76
C PHE A 122 34.94 -20.26 -11.16
N GLY A 123 35.49 -19.83 -12.29
CA GLY A 123 35.37 -18.46 -12.79
C GLY A 123 33.91 -18.06 -13.00
N ALA A 124 33.10 -18.95 -13.60
CA ALA A 124 31.66 -18.71 -13.79
C ALA A 124 30.88 -18.63 -12.46
N ALA A 125 31.27 -19.38 -11.44
CA ALA A 125 30.65 -19.28 -10.12
C ALA A 125 31.07 -18.00 -9.39
N PHE A 126 32.34 -17.61 -9.50
CA PHE A 126 32.88 -16.40 -8.89
C PHE A 126 32.26 -15.13 -9.48
N ASP A 127 32.19 -15.07 -10.81
CA ASP A 127 31.53 -14.03 -11.60
C ASP A 127 30.08 -13.80 -11.14
N MET A 128 29.31 -14.89 -11.09
CA MET A 128 27.90 -14.87 -10.73
C MET A 128 27.62 -14.45 -9.28
N GLU A 129 28.55 -14.71 -8.34
CA GLU A 129 28.45 -14.23 -6.95
C GLU A 129 28.76 -12.74 -6.83
N VAL A 130 29.73 -12.23 -7.60
CA VAL A 130 30.07 -10.79 -7.61
C VAL A 130 28.90 -9.96 -8.16
N ASP A 131 28.23 -10.43 -9.20
CA ASP A 131 27.06 -9.75 -9.78
C ASP A 131 25.89 -9.66 -8.82
N ALA A 132 25.56 -10.78 -8.18
CA ALA A 132 24.45 -10.81 -7.26
C ALA A 132 24.71 -10.00 -6.00
N PHE A 133 25.98 -9.95 -5.55
CA PHE A 133 26.37 -9.07 -4.47
C PHE A 133 26.24 -7.59 -4.86
N LEU A 134 26.65 -7.22 -6.08
CA LEU A 134 26.45 -5.85 -6.60
C LEU A 134 24.97 -5.48 -6.65
N VAL A 135 24.11 -6.37 -7.18
CA VAL A 135 22.64 -6.14 -7.21
C VAL A 135 22.07 -6.01 -5.79
N LEU A 136 22.55 -6.80 -4.82
CA LEU A 136 22.15 -6.66 -3.42
C LEU A 136 22.56 -5.31 -2.82
N VAL A 137 23.81 -4.89 -3.03
CA VAL A 137 24.33 -3.62 -2.54
C VAL A 137 23.55 -2.43 -3.13
N LEU A 138 23.27 -2.46 -4.43
CA LEU A 138 22.45 -1.45 -5.09
C LEU A 138 20.99 -1.48 -4.60
N SER A 139 20.43 -2.67 -4.35
CA SER A 139 19.10 -2.83 -3.77
C SER A 139 19.01 -2.24 -2.36
N VAL A 140 20.05 -2.39 -1.54
CA VAL A 140 20.13 -1.76 -0.20
C VAL A 140 20.17 -0.24 -0.31
N TYR A 141 20.86 0.30 -1.32
CA TYR A 141 20.88 1.72 -1.56
C TYR A 141 19.50 2.26 -1.97
N VAL A 142 18.85 1.61 -2.95
CA VAL A 142 17.56 2.02 -3.51
C VAL A 142 16.39 1.76 -2.54
N ALA A 143 16.49 0.76 -1.66
CA ALA A 143 15.45 0.46 -0.66
C ALA A 143 15.15 1.64 0.28
N ARG A 144 16.08 2.60 0.41
CA ARG A 144 15.88 3.81 1.22
C ARG A 144 14.91 4.80 0.60
N THR A 145 14.75 4.79 -0.72
CA THR A 145 13.87 5.72 -1.46
C THR A 145 12.65 5.02 -2.03
N ALA A 146 12.79 3.75 -2.44
CA ALA A 146 11.73 2.97 -3.05
C ALA A 146 11.05 1.98 -2.09
N GLY A 147 11.56 1.83 -0.86
CA GLY A 147 11.03 0.94 0.17
C GLY A 147 11.70 -0.44 0.24
N ALA A 148 11.51 -1.14 1.36
CA ALA A 148 12.22 -2.37 1.69
C ALA A 148 11.97 -3.55 0.74
N TRP A 149 10.89 -3.52 -0.07
CA TRP A 149 10.58 -4.59 -1.02
C TRP A 149 11.65 -4.74 -2.12
N VAL A 150 12.39 -3.68 -2.45
CA VAL A 150 13.50 -3.73 -3.43
C VAL A 150 14.61 -4.70 -2.99
N LEU A 151 14.76 -4.94 -1.68
CA LEU A 151 15.70 -5.94 -1.15
C LEU A 151 15.40 -7.35 -1.66
N LEU A 152 14.14 -7.66 -2.05
CA LEU A 152 13.79 -8.95 -2.63
C LEU A 152 14.52 -9.20 -3.95
N ILE A 153 14.81 -8.16 -4.74
CA ILE A 153 15.56 -8.25 -6.00
C ILE A 153 17.00 -8.70 -5.71
N GLY A 154 17.67 -8.02 -4.78
CA GLY A 154 19.02 -8.37 -4.34
C GLY A 154 19.12 -9.72 -3.62
N LEU A 155 18.09 -10.11 -2.88
CA LEU A 155 18.06 -11.36 -2.13
C LEU A 155 17.60 -12.56 -2.96
N ALA A 156 17.07 -12.36 -4.17
CA ALA A 156 16.50 -13.41 -5.00
C ALA A 156 17.47 -14.58 -5.27
N ARG A 157 18.74 -14.28 -5.59
CA ARG A 157 19.77 -15.32 -5.78
C ARG A 157 19.97 -16.15 -4.52
N TYR A 158 20.17 -15.48 -3.38
CA TYR A 158 20.45 -16.16 -2.13
C TYR A 158 19.24 -16.96 -1.67
N ALA A 159 18.03 -16.45 -1.89
CA ALA A 159 16.78 -17.17 -1.66
C ALA A 159 16.68 -18.42 -2.55
N LEU A 160 17.03 -18.33 -3.84
CA LEU A 160 17.05 -19.48 -4.77
C LEU A 160 18.14 -20.50 -4.40
N TRP A 161 19.31 -20.05 -3.97
CA TRP A 161 20.38 -20.92 -3.49
C TRP A 161 19.97 -21.68 -2.21
N VAL A 162 19.29 -20.99 -1.29
CA VAL A 162 18.68 -21.60 -0.10
C VAL A 162 17.55 -22.55 -0.52
N ALA A 163 16.64 -22.15 -1.40
CA ALA A 163 15.54 -22.98 -1.88
C ALA A 163 16.00 -24.25 -2.60
N GLY A 164 17.06 -24.13 -3.42
CA GLY A 164 17.71 -25.25 -4.07
C GLY A 164 18.24 -26.29 -3.08
N ARG A 165 18.56 -25.92 -1.83
CA ARG A 165 18.91 -26.89 -0.78
C ARG A 165 17.77 -27.83 -0.41
N PHE A 166 16.52 -27.40 -0.60
CA PHE A 166 15.30 -28.14 -0.23
C PHE A 166 14.60 -28.79 -1.43
N ALA A 167 14.78 -28.22 -2.62
CA ALA A 167 14.21 -28.68 -3.88
C ALA A 167 15.33 -28.95 -4.89
N PRO A 168 15.82 -30.20 -5.02
CA PRO A 168 16.96 -30.54 -5.88
C PRO A 168 16.77 -30.17 -7.36
N TRP A 169 15.53 -30.18 -7.85
CA TRP A 169 15.15 -29.80 -9.21
C TRP A 169 15.45 -28.32 -9.54
N LEU A 170 15.55 -27.44 -8.53
CA LEU A 170 15.97 -26.04 -8.70
C LEU A 170 17.48 -25.88 -8.95
N ARG A 171 18.27 -26.95 -8.78
CA ARG A 171 19.72 -26.96 -9.09
C ARG A 171 20.03 -27.50 -10.48
N GLU A 172 19.01 -27.94 -11.22
CA GLU A 172 19.20 -28.41 -12.58
C GLU A 172 19.56 -27.22 -13.50
N PRO A 173 20.53 -27.38 -14.41
CA PRO A 173 20.91 -26.32 -15.33
C PRO A 173 19.72 -25.92 -16.18
N VAL A 174 19.31 -24.65 -16.07
CA VAL A 174 18.19 -24.10 -16.83
C VAL A 174 18.53 -24.16 -18.32
N PRO A 175 17.63 -24.65 -19.19
CA PRO A 175 17.86 -24.64 -20.64
C PRO A 175 18.22 -23.24 -21.12
N THR A 176 19.30 -23.10 -21.89
CA THR A 176 19.75 -21.81 -22.41
C THR A 176 18.72 -21.29 -23.43
N ARG A 177 17.78 -20.47 -22.96
CA ARG A 177 16.76 -19.84 -23.82
C ARG A 177 17.24 -18.45 -24.25
N PRO A 178 17.19 -18.09 -25.54
CA PRO A 178 17.69 -16.81 -26.06
C PRO A 178 17.07 -15.58 -25.38
N TRP A 179 15.80 -15.66 -24.98
CA TRP A 179 15.08 -14.56 -24.34
C TRP A 179 15.53 -14.28 -22.89
N ALA A 180 16.11 -15.25 -22.19
CA ALA A 180 16.62 -15.03 -20.83
C ALA A 180 17.80 -14.03 -20.84
N LYS A 181 18.59 -14.02 -21.92
CA LYS A 181 19.64 -13.02 -22.16
C LYS A 181 19.07 -11.64 -22.50
N VAL A 182 17.92 -11.60 -23.18
CA VAL A 182 17.21 -10.35 -23.54
C VAL A 182 16.59 -9.70 -22.29
N VAL A 183 15.97 -10.49 -21.40
CA VAL A 183 15.40 -9.97 -20.15
C VAL A 183 16.49 -9.41 -19.23
N ALA A 184 17.63 -10.10 -19.11
CA ALA A 184 18.79 -9.60 -18.35
C ALA A 184 19.37 -8.29 -18.94
N ALA A 185 19.43 -8.17 -20.27
CA ALA A 185 19.92 -6.96 -20.95
C ALA A 185 18.96 -5.76 -20.80
N VAL A 186 17.65 -6.01 -20.82
CA VAL A 186 16.62 -4.96 -20.64
C VAL A 186 16.57 -4.47 -19.19
N GLN A 187 16.74 -5.36 -18.20
CA GLN A 187 16.79 -4.99 -16.78
C GLN A 187 18.08 -4.25 -16.40
N GLY A 188 19.20 -4.50 -17.09
CA GLY A 188 20.49 -3.86 -16.87
C GLY A 188 20.68 -2.47 -17.51
N GLY A 189 19.72 -1.96 -18.28
CA GLY A 189 19.81 -0.65 -18.92
C GLY A 189 20.79 -0.61 -20.10
N GLY A 190 20.36 -1.10 -21.27
CA GLY A 190 21.06 -0.92 -22.54
C GLY A 190 20.07 -0.82 -23.68
N ALA A 191 19.93 0.38 -24.26
CA ALA A 191 19.14 0.62 -25.47
C ALA A 191 19.82 -0.07 -26.67
N ASP A 192 19.13 -1.01 -27.32
CA ASP A 192 19.44 -1.38 -28.70
C ASP A 192 18.34 -0.84 -29.61
N ARG A 193 18.70 0.17 -30.41
CA ARG A 193 17.84 0.72 -31.46
C ARG A 193 17.80 -0.28 -32.59
N GLY A 194 16.68 -0.98 -32.71
CA GLY A 194 16.37 -1.76 -33.90
C GLY A 194 16.40 -0.91 -35.17
N ARG A 195 17.17 -1.34 -36.16
CA ARG A 195 16.87 -1.09 -37.57
C ARG A 195 16.88 -2.41 -38.32
N GLY A 196 15.68 -2.89 -38.62
CA GLY A 196 15.44 -3.97 -39.56
C GLY A 196 14.01 -3.89 -40.07
N ARG A 197 13.78 -3.03 -41.07
CA ARG A 197 12.56 -3.10 -41.90
C ARG A 197 12.78 -4.09 -43.06
N PRO A 198 11.71 -4.71 -43.62
CA PRO A 198 11.81 -5.92 -44.44
C PRO A 198 11.67 -5.70 -45.96
N ALA A 199 12.13 -6.73 -46.71
CA ALA A 199 11.82 -7.13 -48.10
C ALA A 199 12.44 -6.30 -49.26
N PRO A 200 12.56 -6.80 -50.53
CA PRO A 200 11.98 -8.02 -51.13
C PRO A 200 12.90 -8.88 -52.04
N ARG A 201 12.27 -9.89 -52.67
CA ARG A 201 12.76 -10.95 -53.59
C ARG A 201 13.23 -10.47 -54.98
N ARG A 202 13.91 -11.42 -55.67
CA ARG A 202 14.25 -11.56 -57.11
C ARG A 202 15.57 -10.89 -57.51
N GLY A 203 16.50 -11.46 -58.27
CA GLY A 203 16.61 -12.75 -58.97
C GLY A 203 17.84 -12.71 -59.89
N GLY A 204 18.30 -13.88 -60.35
CA GLY A 204 18.97 -14.04 -61.65
C GLY A 204 20.50 -13.89 -61.74
N GLY A 205 21.13 -14.99 -62.19
CA GLY A 205 22.39 -15.04 -62.95
C GLY A 205 23.71 -14.91 -62.17
N ASP A 206 24.85 -15.47 -62.54
CA ASP A 206 25.28 -16.68 -63.28
C ASP A 206 26.83 -16.74 -63.07
N ARG A 207 27.43 -17.92 -63.23
CA ARG A 207 28.87 -18.20 -63.52
C ARG A 207 29.95 -18.21 -62.42
N SER A 208 30.28 -19.46 -62.03
CA SER A 208 31.61 -20.12 -62.09
C SER A 208 32.78 -19.58 -61.22
N ARG A 209 33.57 -20.35 -60.47
CA ARG A 209 34.31 -21.61 -60.79
C ARG A 209 35.00 -22.19 -59.52
N ALA A 210 35.12 -23.54 -59.44
CA ALA A 210 36.07 -24.41 -58.70
C ALA A 210 36.23 -24.24 -57.16
N GLY A 211 36.10 -25.22 -56.25
CA GLY A 211 36.52 -26.63 -56.15
C GLY A 211 36.48 -27.05 -54.64
N PRO A 212 36.71 -28.32 -54.24
CA PRO A 212 35.79 -29.07 -53.37
C PRO A 212 36.14 -29.12 -51.86
N GLY A 213 35.12 -29.31 -51.00
CA GLY A 213 35.30 -29.62 -49.57
C GLY A 213 34.03 -30.25 -48.95
N PRO A 214 34.13 -31.32 -48.12
CA PRO A 214 33.04 -32.29 -47.94
C PRO A 214 32.08 -32.02 -46.77
N ALA A 215 30.84 -32.43 -47.00
CA ALA A 215 29.80 -32.93 -46.09
C ALA A 215 29.90 -32.62 -44.59
N HIS A 216 28.97 -31.77 -44.14
CA HIS A 216 28.52 -31.70 -42.75
C HIS A 216 27.94 -33.05 -42.28
N ARG A 217 28.56 -33.63 -41.25
CA ARG A 217 27.99 -34.74 -40.46
C ARG A 217 27.55 -34.21 -39.11
N VAL A 218 26.26 -34.35 -38.85
CA VAL A 218 25.58 -34.11 -37.57
C VAL A 218 26.30 -34.88 -36.45
N LEU A 219 26.72 -34.20 -35.38
CA LEU A 219 27.16 -34.84 -34.14
C LEU A 219 26.15 -34.56 -33.01
N ARG A 220 25.54 -35.64 -32.55
CA ARG A 220 24.73 -35.75 -31.32
C ARG A 220 25.56 -35.42 -30.07
N PRO A 221 24.93 -34.97 -28.97
CA PRO A 221 25.57 -34.87 -27.66
C PRO A 221 25.83 -36.27 -27.05
N PRO A 222 26.86 -36.44 -26.20
CA PRO A 222 27.16 -37.71 -25.55
C PRO A 222 26.17 -38.01 -24.42
N GLY A 223 25.77 -39.29 -24.34
CA GLY A 223 24.92 -39.85 -23.28
C GLY A 223 25.66 -40.10 -21.95
N PRO A 224 24.94 -40.59 -20.93
CA PRO A 224 25.42 -40.68 -19.55
C PRO A 224 26.41 -41.85 -19.36
N LEU A 225 27.46 -41.60 -18.58
CA LEU A 225 28.37 -42.64 -18.09
C LEU A 225 27.66 -43.52 -17.04
N ALA A 226 27.69 -44.83 -17.28
CA ALA A 226 27.24 -45.89 -16.38
C ALA A 226 28.13 -46.01 -15.12
N PRO A 227 27.66 -46.67 -14.03
CA PRO A 227 28.23 -46.54 -12.70
C PRO A 227 29.48 -47.43 -12.52
N ALA A 228 30.50 -46.89 -11.85
CA ALA A 228 31.64 -47.66 -11.38
C ALA A 228 31.27 -48.52 -10.15
N ALA A 229 31.80 -49.75 -10.14
CA ALA A 229 31.60 -50.81 -9.15
C ALA A 229 32.11 -50.44 -7.73
N PRO A 230 31.65 -51.15 -6.66
CA PRO A 230 31.88 -50.77 -5.27
C PRO A 230 33.24 -51.27 -4.78
N GLY A 231 34.09 -50.36 -4.32
CA GLY A 231 35.41 -50.74 -3.81
C GLY A 231 36.25 -49.56 -3.34
N ALA A 232 35.77 -48.80 -2.35
CA ALA A 232 36.63 -47.96 -1.52
C ALA A 232 35.86 -47.53 -0.27
N CYS A 233 36.32 -47.98 0.91
CA CYS A 233 35.84 -47.45 2.19
C CYS A 233 36.04 -45.92 2.21
N PRO A 234 35.00 -45.11 2.53
CA PRO A 234 35.18 -43.67 2.65
C PRO A 234 35.88 -43.35 3.98
N GLY A 235 36.99 -42.63 3.91
CA GLY A 235 37.65 -42.05 5.08
C GLY A 235 36.73 -41.08 5.86
N PRO A 236 36.96 -40.90 7.17
CA PRO A 236 35.96 -40.32 8.10
C PRO A 236 35.70 -38.81 7.96
N GLY A 237 36.33 -38.10 7.00
CA GLY A 237 36.30 -36.63 6.93
C GLY A 237 35.15 -35.99 6.13
N ARG A 238 34.70 -36.59 5.02
CA ARG A 238 33.72 -35.91 4.12
C ARG A 238 32.26 -35.98 4.59
N GLY A 239 31.93 -36.90 5.50
CA GLY A 239 30.59 -37.01 6.07
C GLY A 239 30.30 -35.96 7.15
N ALA A 240 31.34 -35.40 7.80
CA ALA A 240 31.19 -34.47 8.91
C ALA A 240 30.74 -33.07 8.45
N ASP A 241 31.28 -32.56 7.34
CA ASP A 241 31.00 -31.21 6.84
C ASP A 241 29.59 -31.07 6.22
N VAL A 242 29.13 -32.09 5.48
CA VAL A 242 27.75 -32.13 4.95
C VAL A 242 26.73 -32.27 6.08
N ARG A 243 27.06 -33.04 7.14
CA ARG A 243 26.23 -33.17 8.35
C ARG A 243 26.28 -31.91 9.24
N ALA A 244 27.37 -31.14 9.24
CA ALA A 244 27.47 -29.87 9.95
C ALA A 244 26.65 -28.77 9.25
N ALA A 245 26.78 -28.63 7.93
CA ALA A 245 25.99 -27.70 7.12
C ALA A 245 24.48 -28.03 7.14
N GLY A 246 24.12 -29.32 7.18
CA GLY A 246 22.73 -29.75 7.36
C GLY A 246 22.15 -29.41 8.75
N ARG A 247 22.99 -29.44 9.80
CA ARG A 247 22.58 -29.08 11.17
C ARG A 247 22.38 -27.58 11.36
N THR A 248 23.26 -26.74 10.80
CA THR A 248 23.13 -25.27 10.87
C THR A 248 21.92 -24.77 10.07
N ALA A 249 21.69 -25.27 8.86
CA ALA A 249 20.50 -24.95 8.06
C ALA A 249 19.19 -25.38 8.75
N THR A 250 19.20 -26.54 9.43
CA THR A 250 18.05 -27.02 10.21
C THR A 250 17.79 -26.12 11.42
N GLY A 251 18.83 -25.63 12.10
CA GLY A 251 18.71 -24.66 13.19
C GLY A 251 18.10 -23.34 12.74
N VAL A 252 18.62 -22.75 11.65
CA VAL A 252 18.11 -21.48 11.09
C VAL A 252 16.64 -21.58 10.71
N LEU A 253 16.23 -22.63 10.01
CA LEU A 253 14.82 -22.86 9.66
C LEU A 253 13.91 -23.01 10.87
N THR A 254 14.37 -23.64 11.94
CA THR A 254 13.60 -23.75 13.18
C THR A 254 13.50 -22.41 13.87
N GLY A 255 14.56 -21.60 13.86
CA GLY A 255 14.54 -20.22 14.33
C GLY A 255 13.56 -19.35 13.54
N LEU A 256 13.54 -19.46 12.20
CA LEU A 256 12.59 -18.75 11.34
C LEU A 256 11.13 -19.20 11.58
N ALA A 257 10.90 -20.51 11.75
CA ALA A 257 9.58 -21.03 12.09
C ALA A 257 9.11 -20.52 13.46
N LEU A 258 10.00 -20.47 14.45
CA LEU A 258 9.71 -19.90 15.76
C LEU A 258 9.39 -18.41 15.66
N ALA A 259 10.19 -17.64 14.93
CA ALA A 259 9.99 -16.22 14.72
C ALA A 259 8.65 -15.93 14.03
N LEU A 260 8.30 -16.68 12.97
CA LEU A 260 7.03 -16.52 12.27
C LEU A 260 5.82 -16.75 13.20
N VAL A 261 5.82 -17.85 13.95
CA VAL A 261 4.72 -18.18 14.87
C VAL A 261 4.66 -17.17 16.02
N TRP A 262 5.80 -16.76 16.55
CA TRP A 262 5.88 -15.75 17.59
C TRP A 262 5.31 -14.41 17.13
N VAL A 263 5.75 -13.91 15.96
CA VAL A 263 5.23 -12.68 15.37
C VAL A 263 3.73 -12.77 15.15
N ALA A 264 3.21 -13.87 14.60
CA ALA A 264 1.76 -14.03 14.39
C ALA A 264 0.93 -13.96 15.69
N LEU A 265 1.46 -14.50 16.79
CA LEU A 265 0.80 -14.48 18.09
C LEU A 265 0.87 -13.11 18.78
N VAL A 266 1.97 -12.38 18.57
CA VAL A 266 2.27 -11.14 19.30
C VAL A 266 1.86 -9.90 18.52
N VAL A 267 1.85 -9.95 17.20
CA VAL A 267 1.55 -8.80 16.34
C VAL A 267 0.19 -8.20 16.72
N PRO A 268 0.11 -6.88 16.97
CA PRO A 268 -1.14 -6.19 17.22
C PRO A 268 -1.99 -6.14 15.95
N ASP A 269 -3.20 -5.63 16.09
CA ASP A 269 -4.18 -5.35 15.03
C ASP A 269 -4.11 -3.89 14.53
N GLN A 270 -3.31 -3.03 15.16
CA GLN A 270 -3.13 -1.62 14.77
C GLN A 270 -1.66 -1.27 14.55
N LEU A 271 -1.38 -0.47 13.52
CA LEU A 271 -0.01 0.00 13.22
C LEU A 271 0.56 0.85 14.36
N ALA A 272 -0.27 1.68 15.00
CA ALA A 272 0.16 2.54 16.12
C ALA A 272 0.66 1.75 17.33
N LEU A 273 0.25 0.49 17.47
CA LEU A 273 0.62 -0.40 18.57
C LEU A 273 1.83 -1.28 18.23
N LEU A 274 2.39 -1.20 17.01
CA LEU A 274 3.59 -1.92 16.61
C LEU A 274 4.82 -1.31 17.30
N THR A 275 5.11 -1.82 18.49
CA THR A 275 6.24 -1.35 19.30
C THR A 275 7.21 -2.48 19.62
N PRO A 276 8.50 -2.18 19.90
CA PRO A 276 9.44 -3.19 20.35
C PRO A 276 9.00 -3.91 21.63
N SER A 277 8.21 -3.25 22.49
CA SER A 277 7.67 -3.84 23.72
C SER A 277 6.64 -4.93 23.46
N ALA A 278 5.99 -4.94 22.28
CA ALA A 278 5.13 -6.05 21.88
C ALA A 278 5.92 -7.37 21.87
N ALA A 279 7.17 -7.38 21.40
CA ALA A 279 8.01 -8.57 21.29
C ALA A 279 8.35 -9.23 22.65
N VAL A 280 8.21 -8.50 23.77
CA VAL A 280 8.50 -8.97 25.13
C VAL A 280 7.33 -9.73 25.75
N ARG A 281 6.13 -9.66 25.16
CA ARG A 281 4.94 -10.34 25.67
C ARG A 281 5.09 -11.86 25.61
N ILE A 282 4.56 -12.55 26.61
CA ILE A 282 4.48 -14.01 26.67
C ILE A 282 3.04 -14.40 26.32
N PRO A 283 2.79 -14.97 25.11
CA PRO A 283 1.46 -15.42 24.74
C PRO A 283 1.13 -16.72 25.46
N LEU A 284 -0.01 -16.78 26.15
CA LEU A 284 -0.51 -18.01 26.78
C LEU A 284 -0.67 -19.14 25.75
N GLU A 285 -0.99 -18.78 24.51
CA GLU A 285 -1.13 -19.69 23.38
C GLU A 285 0.13 -20.55 23.14
N VAL A 286 1.33 -20.01 23.40
CA VAL A 286 2.60 -20.76 23.26
C VAL A 286 2.69 -21.86 24.31
N VAL A 287 2.27 -21.58 25.55
CA VAL A 287 2.24 -22.55 26.64
C VAL A 287 1.23 -23.66 26.32
N LEU A 288 0.04 -23.30 25.86
CA LEU A 288 -1.01 -24.25 25.47
C LEU A 288 -0.60 -25.13 24.28
N LEU A 289 0.01 -24.56 23.24
CA LEU A 289 0.55 -25.32 22.10
C LEU A 289 1.65 -26.29 22.54
N GLY A 290 2.53 -25.87 23.46
CA GLY A 290 3.55 -26.74 24.04
C GLY A 290 2.95 -27.92 24.81
N LEU A 291 1.94 -27.68 25.65
CA LEU A 291 1.21 -28.72 26.38
C LEU A 291 0.50 -29.69 25.44
N LEU A 292 -0.20 -29.19 24.42
CA LEU A 292 -0.88 -29.99 23.40
C LEU A 292 0.09 -31.01 22.77
N VAL A 293 1.27 -30.56 22.36
CA VAL A 293 2.29 -31.40 21.72
C VAL A 293 2.87 -32.46 22.67
N LEU A 294 2.91 -32.18 23.97
CA LEU A 294 3.44 -33.10 24.99
C LEU A 294 2.44 -34.18 25.45
N VAL A 295 1.14 -33.87 25.38
CA VAL A 295 0.06 -34.73 25.89
C VAL A 295 -0.60 -35.55 24.79
N VAL A 296 -0.82 -34.97 23.61
CA VAL A 296 -1.61 -35.59 22.55
C VAL A 296 -0.76 -36.49 21.65
N PRO A 297 -1.23 -37.71 21.28
CA PRO A 297 -0.52 -38.56 20.33
C PRO A 297 -0.26 -37.85 18.99
N TRP A 298 0.93 -38.04 18.42
CA TRP A 298 1.37 -37.31 17.21
C TRP A 298 0.39 -37.35 16.04
N ARG A 299 -0.33 -38.47 15.84
CA ARG A 299 -1.32 -38.62 14.77
C ARG A 299 -2.48 -37.62 14.91
N ALA A 300 -3.02 -37.47 16.11
CA ALA A 300 -4.09 -36.51 16.42
C ALA A 300 -3.52 -35.08 16.50
N ALA A 301 -2.37 -34.90 17.16
CA ALA A 301 -1.71 -33.60 17.29
C ALA A 301 -1.39 -32.99 15.92
N ARG A 302 -1.00 -33.80 14.91
CA ARG A 302 -0.75 -33.31 13.55
C ARG A 302 -1.98 -32.64 12.93
N VAL A 303 -3.16 -33.25 13.06
CA VAL A 303 -4.40 -32.68 12.49
C VAL A 303 -4.74 -31.37 13.21
N VAL A 304 -4.70 -31.39 14.54
CA VAL A 304 -4.98 -30.21 15.37
C VAL A 304 -4.00 -29.06 15.05
N LEU A 305 -2.70 -29.34 14.93
CA LEU A 305 -1.68 -28.33 14.60
C LEU A 305 -1.84 -27.75 13.20
N VAL A 306 -2.30 -28.54 12.23
CA VAL A 306 -2.63 -28.02 10.89
C VAL A 306 -3.81 -27.06 10.98
N LEU A 307 -4.89 -27.45 11.66
CA LEU A 307 -6.06 -26.59 11.85
C LEU A 307 -5.70 -25.30 12.61
N LEU A 308 -4.94 -25.41 13.71
CA LEU A 308 -4.46 -24.25 14.47
C LEU A 308 -3.51 -23.37 13.66
N GLY A 309 -2.69 -23.95 12.79
CA GLY A 309 -1.81 -23.20 11.90
C GLY A 309 -2.56 -22.43 10.81
N VAL A 310 -3.59 -23.05 10.23
CA VAL A 310 -4.47 -22.37 9.27
C VAL A 310 -5.24 -21.26 9.98
N LEU A 311 -5.80 -21.53 11.17
CA LEU A 311 -6.51 -20.54 11.98
C LEU A 311 -5.59 -19.36 12.34
N LEU A 312 -4.38 -19.61 12.83
CA LEU A 312 -3.41 -18.57 13.15
C LEU A 312 -3.00 -17.77 11.90
N GLY A 313 -2.82 -18.45 10.77
CA GLY A 313 -2.60 -17.82 9.47
C GLY A 313 -3.74 -16.87 9.09
N LEU A 314 -5.00 -17.33 9.17
CA LEU A 314 -6.18 -16.51 8.91
C LEU A 314 -6.26 -15.31 9.87
N LEU A 315 -6.10 -15.52 11.18
CA LEU A 315 -6.11 -14.43 12.15
C LEU A 315 -5.02 -13.39 11.87
N THR A 316 -3.85 -13.84 11.41
CA THR A 316 -2.76 -12.93 11.02
C THR A 316 -3.14 -12.11 9.77
N VAL A 317 -3.81 -12.71 8.78
CA VAL A 317 -4.36 -11.95 7.64
C VAL A 317 -5.36 -10.90 8.14
N VAL A 318 -6.31 -11.28 9.01
CA VAL A 318 -7.32 -10.33 9.52
C VAL A 318 -6.67 -9.20 10.32
N LYS A 319 -5.66 -9.47 11.16
CA LYS A 319 -4.90 -8.41 11.86
C LYS A 319 -4.20 -7.45 10.89
N VAL A 320 -3.64 -7.96 9.78
CA VAL A 320 -3.02 -7.11 8.75
C VAL A 320 -4.07 -6.27 8.01
N LEU A 321 -5.26 -6.83 7.77
CA LEU A 321 -6.37 -6.07 7.22
C LEU A 321 -6.87 -5.01 8.22
N ASP A 322 -7.00 -5.34 9.50
CA ASP A 322 -7.31 -4.38 10.58
C ASP A 322 -6.32 -3.23 10.58
N MET A 323 -5.02 -3.50 10.45
CA MET A 323 -4.00 -2.44 10.37
C MET A 323 -4.27 -1.46 9.22
N GLY A 324 -4.63 -1.97 8.05
CA GLY A 324 -4.99 -1.14 6.89
C GLY A 324 -6.30 -0.38 7.12
N PHE A 325 -7.32 -1.05 7.64
CA PHE A 325 -8.62 -0.43 7.91
C PHE A 325 -8.54 0.62 9.01
N TYR A 326 -7.74 0.43 10.06
CA TYR A 326 -7.48 1.47 11.05
C TYR A 326 -6.65 2.60 10.48
N ALA A 327 -5.71 2.34 9.57
CA ALA A 327 -4.87 3.36 8.96
C ALA A 327 -5.59 4.22 7.91
N SER A 328 -6.68 3.71 7.32
CA SER A 328 -7.43 4.39 6.25
C SER A 328 -8.84 4.80 6.69
N LEU A 329 -9.56 3.95 7.41
CA LEU A 329 -10.98 4.07 7.73
C LEU A 329 -11.27 4.19 9.25
N ASN A 330 -10.23 4.26 10.10
CA ASN A 330 -10.34 4.40 11.56
C ASN A 330 -11.29 3.39 12.25
N ARG A 331 -11.45 2.20 11.67
CA ARG A 331 -12.29 1.12 12.20
C ARG A 331 -11.63 -0.25 11.95
N PRO A 332 -12.01 -1.32 12.65
CA PRO A 332 -11.54 -2.66 12.33
C PRO A 332 -12.17 -3.19 11.04
N PHE A 333 -11.51 -4.17 10.43
CA PHE A 333 -12.02 -4.96 9.31
C PHE A 333 -13.08 -5.96 9.79
N ASP A 334 -14.21 -5.99 9.09
CA ASP A 334 -15.30 -6.93 9.28
C ASP A 334 -15.25 -8.01 8.18
N SER A 335 -14.91 -9.24 8.59
CA SER A 335 -14.75 -10.37 7.67
C SER A 335 -16.02 -10.79 6.93
N VAL A 336 -17.21 -10.43 7.43
CA VAL A 336 -18.51 -10.80 6.84
C VAL A 336 -18.91 -9.82 5.75
N ILE A 337 -18.66 -8.52 5.95
CA ILE A 337 -19.20 -7.47 5.07
C ILE A 337 -18.15 -6.75 4.23
N ASP A 338 -16.90 -6.61 4.70
CA ASP A 338 -15.92 -5.74 4.06
C ASP A 338 -15.24 -6.34 2.84
N TRP A 339 -15.35 -7.66 2.62
CA TRP A 339 -14.83 -8.30 1.40
C TRP A 339 -15.47 -7.73 0.12
N ARG A 340 -16.66 -7.10 0.23
CA ARG A 340 -17.33 -6.43 -0.89
C ARG A 340 -16.60 -5.17 -1.36
N TYR A 341 -15.73 -4.58 -0.54
CA TYR A 341 -14.90 -3.43 -0.93
C TYR A 341 -13.72 -3.81 -1.83
N LEU A 342 -13.44 -5.10 -2.05
CA LEU A 342 -12.28 -5.52 -2.85
C LEU A 342 -12.33 -4.93 -4.26
N GLY A 343 -13.51 -4.82 -4.86
CA GLY A 343 -13.70 -4.18 -6.16
C GLY A 343 -13.31 -2.70 -6.13
N SER A 344 -13.82 -1.94 -5.15
CA SER A 344 -13.52 -0.52 -4.97
C SER A 344 -12.03 -0.28 -4.66
N ALA A 345 -11.41 -1.13 -3.84
CA ALA A 345 -9.99 -1.04 -3.53
C ALA A 345 -9.11 -1.30 -4.76
N VAL A 346 -9.47 -2.26 -5.61
CA VAL A 346 -8.79 -2.50 -6.88
C VAL A 346 -9.00 -1.34 -7.85
N GLY A 347 -10.22 -0.79 -7.92
CA GLY A 347 -10.55 0.41 -8.70
C GLY A 347 -9.68 1.60 -8.31
N LEU A 348 -9.53 1.87 -7.02
CA LEU A 348 -8.67 2.94 -6.52
C LEU A 348 -7.22 2.78 -7.00
N VAL A 349 -6.67 1.58 -6.95
CA VAL A 349 -5.29 1.31 -7.41
C VAL A 349 -5.19 1.43 -8.93
N ASP A 350 -6.20 0.98 -9.67
CA ASP A 350 -6.29 1.12 -11.12
C ASP A 350 -6.30 2.60 -11.54
N ASP A 351 -7.16 3.40 -10.90
CA ASP A 351 -7.31 4.84 -11.16
C ASP A 351 -6.05 5.63 -10.77
N SER A 352 -5.31 5.18 -9.76
CA SER A 352 -4.12 5.89 -9.25
C SER A 352 -2.84 5.55 -9.99
N VAL A 353 -2.59 4.27 -10.30
CA VAL A 353 -1.30 3.78 -10.83
C VAL A 353 -1.43 2.86 -12.06
N GLY A 354 -2.65 2.58 -12.51
CA GLY A 354 -2.95 1.84 -13.72
C GLY A 354 -3.10 0.32 -13.55
N ARG A 355 -3.87 -0.27 -14.47
CA ARG A 355 -4.32 -1.67 -14.44
C ARG A 355 -3.22 -2.72 -14.26
N PRO A 356 -2.05 -2.64 -14.92
CA PRO A 356 -1.00 -3.65 -14.72
C PRO A 356 -0.48 -3.67 -13.28
N ALA A 357 -0.34 -2.51 -12.64
CA ALA A 357 0.10 -2.39 -11.26
C ALA A 357 -0.99 -2.90 -10.29
N ALA A 358 -2.25 -2.57 -10.54
CA ALA A 358 -3.39 -3.09 -9.77
C ALA A 358 -3.45 -4.63 -9.81
N VAL A 359 -3.34 -5.24 -11.00
CA VAL A 359 -3.33 -6.70 -11.15
C VAL A 359 -2.12 -7.31 -10.43
N ALA A 360 -0.93 -6.73 -10.58
CA ALA A 360 0.27 -7.22 -9.89
C ALA A 360 0.11 -7.17 -8.36
N ALA A 361 -0.43 -6.06 -7.83
CA ALA A 361 -0.69 -5.91 -6.40
C ALA A 361 -1.67 -6.97 -5.87
N VAL A 362 -2.77 -7.21 -6.59
CA VAL A 362 -3.75 -8.26 -6.24
C VAL A 362 -3.12 -9.65 -6.24
N VAL A 363 -2.35 -9.99 -7.29
CA VAL A 363 -1.67 -11.28 -7.38
C VAL A 363 -0.67 -11.45 -6.23
N LEU A 364 0.13 -10.42 -5.92
CA LEU A 364 1.08 -10.46 -4.81
C LEU A 364 0.39 -10.61 -3.46
N ALA A 365 -0.72 -9.90 -3.23
CA ALA A 365 -1.51 -10.03 -2.00
C ALA A 365 -2.10 -11.45 -1.87
N ALA A 366 -2.68 -11.99 -2.94
CA ALA A 366 -3.22 -13.35 -2.95
C ALA A 366 -2.14 -14.41 -2.69
N LEU A 367 -0.95 -14.25 -3.29
CA LEU A 367 0.19 -15.14 -3.06
C LEU A 367 0.70 -15.03 -1.62
N ALA A 368 0.74 -13.83 -1.04
CA ALA A 368 1.14 -13.63 0.35
C ALA A 368 0.16 -14.31 1.33
N VAL A 369 -1.14 -14.18 1.11
CA VAL A 369 -2.18 -14.88 1.89
C VAL A 369 -2.01 -16.39 1.76
N LEU A 370 -1.88 -16.92 0.55
CA LEU A 370 -1.69 -18.36 0.32
C LEU A 370 -0.40 -18.87 0.99
N ALA A 371 0.70 -18.13 0.85
CA ALA A 371 1.96 -18.46 1.50
C ALA A 371 1.80 -18.52 3.02
N LEU A 372 1.10 -17.56 3.63
CA LEU A 372 0.86 -17.55 5.07
C LEU A 372 0.02 -18.75 5.52
N LEU A 373 -1.05 -19.07 4.80
CA LEU A 373 -1.93 -20.22 5.10
C LEU A 373 -1.24 -21.58 4.94
N VAL A 374 -0.19 -21.66 4.12
CA VAL A 374 0.59 -22.90 3.93
C VAL A 374 1.79 -22.97 4.87
N VAL A 375 2.56 -21.89 4.99
CA VAL A 375 3.80 -21.86 5.77
C VAL A 375 3.51 -21.90 7.27
N MET A 376 2.41 -21.30 7.74
CA MET A 376 2.08 -21.27 9.18
C MET A 376 1.81 -22.69 9.75
N PRO A 377 0.96 -23.55 9.13
CA PRO A 377 0.87 -24.97 9.51
C PRO A 377 2.21 -25.71 9.47
N LEU A 378 3.01 -25.49 8.43
CA LEU A 378 4.31 -26.16 8.28
C LEU A 378 5.30 -25.75 9.39
N ALA A 379 5.27 -24.47 9.78
CA ALA A 379 6.06 -23.94 10.90
C ALA A 379 5.64 -24.60 12.22
N LEU A 380 4.33 -24.65 12.53
CA LEU A 380 3.84 -25.33 13.74
C LEU A 380 4.20 -26.82 13.75
N LEU A 381 4.01 -27.53 12.64
CA LEU A 381 4.40 -28.94 12.53
C LEU A 381 5.91 -29.14 12.73
N ARG A 382 6.74 -28.22 12.21
CA ARG A 382 8.19 -28.26 12.41
C ARG A 382 8.55 -28.07 13.88
N LEU A 383 8.00 -27.04 14.53
CA LEU A 383 8.23 -26.76 15.94
C LEU A 383 7.78 -27.92 16.82
N ALA A 384 6.63 -28.51 16.53
CA ALA A 384 6.11 -29.68 17.25
C ALA A 384 6.99 -30.93 17.09
N ARG A 385 7.57 -31.18 15.91
CA ARG A 385 8.55 -32.26 15.71
C ARG A 385 9.83 -32.04 16.52
N VAL A 386 10.30 -30.80 16.63
CA VAL A 386 11.48 -30.46 17.43
C VAL A 386 11.16 -30.63 18.92
N ALA A 387 9.99 -30.16 19.34
CA ALA A 387 9.53 -30.25 20.73
C ALA A 387 9.35 -31.71 21.19
N THR A 388 8.75 -32.57 20.37
CA THR A 388 8.62 -34.00 20.67
C THR A 388 9.97 -34.73 20.75
N ARG A 389 10.94 -34.34 19.92
CA ARG A 389 12.33 -34.87 19.99
C ARG A 389 13.08 -34.44 21.25
N HIS A 390 12.79 -33.25 21.77
CA HIS A 390 13.43 -32.69 22.96
C HIS A 390 12.46 -32.60 24.15
N ARG A 391 11.66 -33.65 24.37
CA ARG A 391 10.51 -33.67 25.30
C ARG A 391 10.82 -33.11 26.70
N GLN A 392 11.95 -33.50 27.31
CA GLN A 392 12.33 -33.00 28.65
C GLN A 392 12.68 -31.51 28.64
N GLY A 393 13.37 -31.02 27.61
CA GLY A 393 13.67 -29.60 27.45
C GLY A 393 12.41 -28.79 27.17
N THR A 394 11.52 -29.30 26.33
CA THR A 394 10.21 -28.68 26.07
C THR A 394 9.36 -28.61 27.32
N LEU A 395 9.28 -29.69 28.11
CA LEU A 395 8.53 -29.68 29.38
C LEU A 395 9.05 -28.61 30.33
N ARG A 396 10.38 -28.54 30.53
CA ARG A 396 11.00 -27.49 31.36
C ARG A 396 10.70 -26.09 30.82
N GLY A 397 10.78 -25.89 29.50
CA GLY A 397 10.47 -24.61 28.86
C GLY A 397 9.00 -24.20 29.03
N VAL A 398 8.06 -25.13 28.84
CA VAL A 398 6.62 -24.90 29.04
C VAL A 398 6.30 -24.57 30.49
N VAL A 399 6.89 -25.29 31.44
CA VAL A 399 6.71 -25.00 32.88
C VAL A 399 7.32 -23.63 33.25
N ALA A 400 8.51 -23.31 32.75
CA ALA A 400 9.15 -22.02 32.99
C ALA A 400 8.34 -20.85 32.40
N LEU A 401 7.92 -20.97 31.13
CA LEU A 401 7.08 -19.97 30.46
C LEU A 401 5.72 -19.82 31.13
N GLY A 402 5.07 -20.94 31.51
CA GLY A 402 3.80 -20.92 32.23
C GLY A 402 3.92 -20.27 33.61
N THR A 403 4.98 -20.58 34.35
CA THR A 403 5.25 -19.96 35.66
C THR A 403 5.52 -18.47 35.52
N ALA A 404 6.35 -18.07 34.54
CA ALA A 404 6.61 -16.67 34.25
C ALA A 404 5.33 -15.93 33.84
N TRP A 405 4.49 -16.56 33.01
CA TRP A 405 3.20 -16.00 32.61
C TRP A 405 2.28 -15.78 33.81
N VAL A 406 2.11 -16.79 34.69
CA VAL A 406 1.28 -16.68 35.90
C VAL A 406 1.81 -15.61 36.85
N LEU A 407 3.13 -15.56 37.06
CA LEU A 407 3.75 -14.56 37.92
C LEU A 407 3.52 -13.15 37.38
N CYS A 408 3.75 -12.93 36.08
CA CYS A 408 3.48 -11.65 35.44
C CYS A 408 1.99 -11.26 35.49
N ALA A 409 1.08 -12.21 35.32
CA ALA A 409 -0.37 -11.96 35.40
C ALA A 409 -0.82 -11.59 36.82
N VAL A 410 -0.37 -12.32 37.84
CA VAL A 410 -0.73 -12.08 39.25
C VAL A 410 -0.14 -10.77 39.78
N LEU A 411 1.09 -10.45 39.37
CA LEU A 411 1.76 -9.21 39.78
C LEU A 411 1.34 -7.98 38.96
N GLY A 412 0.50 -8.13 37.94
CA GLY A 412 0.09 -7.03 37.07
C GLY A 412 1.25 -6.39 36.32
N VAL A 413 2.18 -7.20 35.80
CA VAL A 413 3.37 -6.68 35.10
C VAL A 413 2.97 -6.18 33.71
N HIS A 414 3.06 -4.86 33.53
CA HIS A 414 2.82 -4.20 32.25
C HIS A 414 4.13 -3.87 31.53
N ALA A 415 4.15 -4.06 30.22
CA ALA A 415 5.17 -3.56 29.32
C ALA A 415 5.00 -2.04 29.09
N ALA A 416 6.00 -1.41 28.47
CA ALA A 416 5.90 0.00 28.08
C ALA A 416 4.60 0.25 27.27
N GLN A 417 3.88 1.33 27.64
CA GLN A 417 2.55 1.73 27.14
C GLN A 417 1.35 0.95 27.74
N GLY A 418 1.53 0.31 28.90
CA GLY A 418 0.40 -0.24 29.69
C GLY A 418 -0.14 -1.58 29.22
N ALA A 419 0.57 -2.27 28.32
CA ALA A 419 0.15 -3.57 27.81
C ALA A 419 0.66 -4.73 28.68
N ASP A 420 -0.18 -5.72 28.97
CA ASP A 420 0.21 -6.85 29.83
C ASP A 420 1.32 -7.71 29.20
N VAL A 421 2.35 -8.01 30.01
CA VAL A 421 3.40 -8.96 29.61
C VAL A 421 2.83 -10.38 29.50
N ALA A 422 1.91 -10.74 30.40
CA ALA A 422 1.14 -11.98 30.30
C ALA A 422 -0.03 -11.79 29.34
N SER A 423 0.11 -12.24 28.09
CA SER A 423 -0.85 -11.92 27.03
C SER A 423 -1.76 -13.09 26.68
N THR A 424 -3.03 -12.80 26.39
CA THR A 424 -4.00 -13.70 25.74
C THR A 424 -4.55 -13.07 24.46
N SER A 425 -3.83 -12.11 23.87
CA SER A 425 -4.34 -11.21 22.83
C SER A 425 -4.90 -11.94 21.62
N THR A 426 -4.23 -12.99 21.14
CA THR A 426 -4.68 -13.73 19.96
C THR A 426 -5.94 -14.56 20.24
N SER A 427 -6.04 -15.19 21.42
CA SER A 427 -7.26 -15.91 21.83
C SER A 427 -8.42 -14.96 22.06
N THR A 428 -8.20 -13.85 22.76
CA THR A 428 -9.23 -12.81 23.00
C THR A 428 -9.72 -12.24 21.67
N TYR A 429 -8.80 -11.96 20.75
CA TYR A 429 -9.12 -11.48 19.40
C TYR A 429 -9.95 -12.51 18.62
N ALA A 430 -9.54 -13.78 18.59
CA ALA A 430 -10.27 -14.85 17.90
C ALA A 430 -11.69 -15.04 18.46
N ILE A 431 -11.84 -15.04 19.78
CA ILE A 431 -13.15 -15.12 20.46
C ILE A 431 -14.01 -13.90 20.11
N GLY A 432 -13.40 -12.71 20.08
CA GLY A 432 -14.06 -11.46 19.69
C GLY A 432 -14.59 -11.50 18.25
N GLN A 433 -13.86 -12.11 17.31
CA GLN A 433 -14.33 -12.30 15.93
C GLN A 433 -15.56 -13.23 15.88
N VAL A 434 -15.51 -14.39 16.53
CA VAL A 434 -16.63 -15.36 16.51
C VAL A 434 -17.89 -14.82 17.19
N ARG A 435 -17.75 -14.07 18.29
CA ARG A 435 -18.89 -13.51 19.03
C ARG A 435 -19.64 -12.41 18.28
N ARG A 436 -19.01 -11.76 17.30
CA ARG A 436 -19.60 -10.65 16.53
C ARG A 436 -20.55 -11.12 15.42
N ILE A 437 -20.30 -12.27 14.81
CA ILE A 437 -21.06 -12.79 13.66
C ILE A 437 -22.59 -12.84 13.93
N PRO A 438 -23.10 -13.37 15.07
CA PRO A 438 -24.54 -13.44 15.29
C PRO A 438 -25.21 -12.08 15.51
N SER A 439 -24.48 -11.08 16.03
CA SER A 439 -24.99 -9.70 16.14
C SER A 439 -25.02 -9.01 14.78
N GLU A 440 -23.97 -9.15 13.97
CA GLU A 440 -23.89 -8.60 12.61
C GLU A 440 -25.03 -9.13 11.73
N LEU A 441 -25.28 -10.46 11.75
CA LEU A 441 -26.37 -11.06 10.98
C LEU A 441 -27.77 -10.59 11.44
N ARG A 442 -27.95 -10.33 12.74
CA ARG A 442 -29.22 -9.80 13.28
C ARG A 442 -29.42 -8.34 12.87
N ASP A 443 -28.37 -7.55 12.96
CA ASP A 443 -28.35 -6.16 12.55
C ASP A 443 -28.64 -6.02 11.05
N GLN A 444 -28.01 -6.84 10.20
CA GLN A 444 -28.28 -6.86 8.77
C GLN A 444 -29.77 -7.09 8.45
N ARG A 445 -30.41 -8.04 9.15
CA ARG A 445 -31.86 -8.30 8.99
C ARG A 445 -32.72 -7.16 9.52
N ALA A 446 -32.26 -6.42 10.53
CA ALA A 446 -32.95 -5.24 11.03
C ALA A 446 -32.88 -4.10 10.01
N PHE A 447 -31.69 -3.82 9.48
CA PHE A 447 -31.48 -2.81 8.44
C PHE A 447 -32.30 -3.11 7.19
N ALA A 448 -32.24 -4.36 6.68
CA ALA A 448 -32.99 -4.77 5.50
C ALA A 448 -34.51 -4.56 5.68
N ARG A 449 -35.05 -4.78 6.89
CA ARG A 449 -36.46 -4.49 7.20
C ARG A 449 -36.74 -2.99 7.25
N ALA A 450 -35.86 -2.20 7.86
CA ALA A 450 -35.99 -0.73 7.91
C ALA A 450 -35.97 -0.11 6.51
N ALA A 451 -35.18 -0.66 5.58
CA ALA A 451 -35.12 -0.22 4.19
C ALA A 451 -36.43 -0.44 3.41
N GLN A 452 -37.29 -1.38 3.83
CA GLN A 452 -38.55 -1.67 3.11
C GLN A 452 -39.67 -0.67 3.39
N ALA A 453 -39.62 0.06 4.51
CA ALA A 453 -40.69 0.95 4.93
C ALA A 453 -40.16 2.35 5.24
N ASP A 454 -40.92 3.37 4.85
CA ASP A 454 -40.61 4.76 5.17
C ASP A 454 -41.91 5.51 5.52
N PRO A 455 -42.00 6.13 6.72
CA PRO A 455 -43.20 6.85 7.15
C PRO A 455 -43.59 8.02 6.23
N LEU A 456 -42.60 8.74 5.69
CA LEU A 456 -42.81 9.92 4.85
C LEU A 456 -43.17 9.56 3.40
N ARG A 457 -42.99 8.30 2.99
CA ARG A 457 -43.36 7.84 1.64
C ARG A 457 -44.82 8.10 1.30
N ARG A 458 -45.73 8.00 2.28
CA ARG A 458 -47.18 8.21 2.08
C ARG A 458 -47.59 9.68 2.11
N THR A 459 -46.70 10.60 2.44
CA THR A 459 -46.99 12.03 2.42
C THR A 459 -47.28 12.49 0.98
N PRO A 460 -48.42 13.15 0.70
CA PRO A 460 -48.71 13.74 -0.61
C PRO A 460 -47.64 14.75 -1.04
N GLY A 461 -47.26 14.75 -2.32
CA GLY A 461 -46.24 15.67 -2.85
C GLY A 461 -46.57 17.14 -2.62
N SER A 462 -47.85 17.51 -2.65
CA SER A 462 -48.35 18.86 -2.35
C SER A 462 -48.17 19.30 -0.88
N ARG A 463 -47.77 18.40 0.02
CA ARG A 463 -47.42 18.73 1.41
C ARG A 463 -45.92 18.67 1.68
N LEU A 464 -45.13 18.05 0.80
CA LEU A 464 -43.68 17.99 0.96
C LEU A 464 -43.06 19.35 0.62
N LEU A 465 -42.06 19.76 1.42
CA LEU A 465 -41.16 20.89 1.12
C LEU A 465 -41.89 22.22 0.85
N THR A 466 -43.06 22.42 1.43
CA THR A 466 -43.87 23.64 1.28
C THR A 466 -43.12 24.91 1.66
N GLY A 467 -42.22 24.84 2.64
CA GLY A 467 -41.40 25.97 3.08
C GLY A 467 -40.28 26.37 2.11
N LEU A 468 -40.02 25.56 1.07
CA LEU A 468 -38.94 25.81 0.09
C LEU A 468 -39.47 26.07 -1.32
N ARG A 469 -40.80 26.11 -1.53
CA ARG A 469 -41.39 26.28 -2.86
C ARG A 469 -40.81 27.48 -3.62
N GLY A 470 -40.44 27.23 -4.88
CA GLY A 470 -39.84 28.23 -5.76
C GLY A 470 -38.33 28.46 -5.54
N LYS A 471 -37.72 27.78 -4.56
CA LYS A 471 -36.29 27.86 -4.26
C LYS A 471 -35.51 26.73 -4.90
N ASP A 472 -34.28 27.02 -5.29
CA ASP A 472 -33.29 26.04 -5.71
C ASP A 472 -32.52 25.57 -4.49
N VAL A 473 -32.49 24.25 -4.26
CA VAL A 473 -31.91 23.66 -3.05
C VAL A 473 -30.73 22.79 -3.44
N LEU A 474 -29.54 23.22 -3.04
CA LEU A 474 -28.28 22.55 -3.39
C LEU A 474 -27.74 21.86 -2.14
N PHE A 475 -27.55 20.54 -2.20
CA PHE A 475 -26.83 19.76 -1.21
C PHE A 475 -25.42 19.53 -1.74
N VAL A 476 -24.43 20.21 -1.17
CA VAL A 476 -23.04 20.21 -1.67
C VAL A 476 -22.14 19.49 -0.69
N PHE A 477 -21.69 18.30 -1.05
CA PHE A 477 -20.72 17.55 -0.26
C PHE A 477 -19.31 18.11 -0.54
N VAL A 478 -18.59 18.46 0.52
CA VAL A 478 -17.18 18.84 0.47
C VAL A 478 -16.38 17.62 0.90
N GLU A 479 -15.72 16.98 -0.07
CA GLU A 479 -14.97 15.75 0.14
C GLU A 479 -13.96 15.86 1.29
N SER A 480 -14.01 14.88 2.20
CA SER A 480 -13.15 14.78 3.37
C SER A 480 -13.21 16.00 4.33
N TYR A 481 -14.25 16.84 4.29
CA TYR A 481 -14.37 17.98 5.21
C TYR A 481 -14.79 17.55 6.62
N GLY A 482 -13.82 17.10 7.41
CA GLY A 482 -14.01 16.67 8.79
C GLY A 482 -13.89 17.79 9.83
N ARG A 483 -14.38 17.53 11.05
CA ARG A 483 -14.19 18.43 12.21
C ARG A 483 -12.72 18.80 12.43
N VAL A 484 -11.77 17.92 12.10
CA VAL A 484 -10.34 18.24 12.23
C VAL A 484 -9.90 19.45 11.39
N ALA A 485 -10.64 19.80 10.34
CA ALA A 485 -10.37 20.99 9.55
C ALA A 485 -10.64 22.29 10.30
N VAL A 486 -11.47 22.28 11.36
CA VAL A 486 -11.95 23.49 12.05
C VAL A 486 -11.73 23.46 13.56
N GLN A 487 -11.19 22.36 14.12
CA GLN A 487 -10.99 22.21 15.57
C GLN A 487 -9.69 21.49 15.91
N ASP A 488 -9.03 21.99 16.95
CA ASP A 488 -7.91 21.37 17.67
C ASP A 488 -6.79 20.79 16.78
N SER A 489 -6.44 21.52 15.71
CA SER A 489 -5.48 21.03 14.72
C SER A 489 -4.59 22.12 14.14
N SER A 490 -3.46 21.72 13.54
CA SER A 490 -2.51 22.66 12.92
C SER A 490 -3.05 23.36 11.67
N MET A 491 -4.12 22.85 11.07
CA MET A 491 -4.72 23.39 9.85
C MET A 491 -5.94 24.28 10.11
N ALA A 492 -6.58 24.14 11.28
CA ALA A 492 -7.77 24.91 11.65
C ALA A 492 -7.61 26.44 11.48
N PRO A 493 -6.50 27.09 11.92
CA PRO A 493 -6.40 28.55 11.79
C PRO A 493 -6.48 29.11 10.36
N GLY A 494 -6.11 28.31 9.35
CA GLY A 494 -6.24 28.68 7.95
C GLY A 494 -7.69 28.60 7.47
N VAL A 495 -8.34 27.48 7.76
CA VAL A 495 -9.74 27.21 7.44
C VAL A 495 -10.68 28.17 8.18
N ASP A 496 -10.44 28.42 9.47
CA ASP A 496 -11.23 29.33 10.30
C ASP A 496 -11.25 30.75 9.72
N ARG A 497 -10.11 31.19 9.15
CA ARG A 497 -10.02 32.49 8.46
C ARG A 497 -10.88 32.51 7.21
N VAL A 498 -10.84 31.46 6.39
CA VAL A 498 -11.69 31.34 5.19
C VAL A 498 -13.16 31.36 5.56
N LEU A 499 -13.56 30.64 6.61
CA LEU A 499 -14.95 30.61 7.08
C LEU A 499 -15.41 31.94 7.68
N ALA A 500 -14.55 32.61 8.46
CA ALA A 500 -14.85 33.92 9.03
C ALA A 500 -14.95 35.00 7.95
N ASP A 501 -14.03 35.00 6.98
CA ASP A 501 -14.03 35.94 5.85
C ASP A 501 -15.22 35.67 4.92
N GLY A 502 -15.51 34.39 4.65
CA GLY A 502 -16.67 33.95 3.89
C GLY A 502 -17.98 34.35 4.55
N THR A 503 -18.09 34.22 5.88
CA THR A 503 -19.27 34.70 6.63
C THR A 503 -19.49 36.20 6.40
N ARG A 504 -18.44 37.03 6.57
CA ARG A 504 -18.55 38.49 6.37
C ARG A 504 -18.95 38.87 4.94
N ARG A 505 -18.37 38.17 3.95
CA ARG A 505 -18.66 38.37 2.53
C ARG A 505 -20.09 38.01 2.17
N LEU A 506 -20.55 36.86 2.64
CA LEU A 506 -21.93 36.39 2.41
C LEU A 506 -22.96 37.27 3.13
N ASP A 507 -22.68 37.70 4.36
CA ASP A 507 -23.51 38.66 5.09
C ASP A 507 -23.65 39.98 4.31
N ALA A 508 -22.54 40.49 3.76
CA ALA A 508 -22.54 41.70 2.93
C ALA A 508 -23.31 41.51 1.61
N ALA A 509 -23.36 40.29 1.07
CA ALA A 509 -24.16 39.93 -0.09
C ALA A 509 -25.63 39.62 0.25
N GLY A 510 -26.03 39.73 1.53
CA GLY A 510 -27.40 39.53 2.02
C GLY A 510 -27.77 38.10 2.38
N PHE A 511 -26.81 37.19 2.47
CA PHE A 511 -27.04 35.82 2.94
C PHE A 511 -26.97 35.75 4.46
N GLY A 512 -27.79 34.89 5.06
CA GLY A 512 -27.57 34.39 6.41
C GLY A 512 -27.10 32.94 6.38
N SER A 513 -26.42 32.50 7.43
CA SER A 513 -25.94 31.12 7.57
C SER A 513 -26.17 30.53 8.97
N ARG A 514 -26.34 29.21 9.03
CA ARG A 514 -26.42 28.42 10.26
C ARG A 514 -25.57 27.16 10.14
N SER A 515 -24.63 26.94 11.05
CA SER A 515 -23.71 25.79 11.05
C SER A 515 -23.77 24.95 12.32
N ALA A 516 -23.44 23.66 12.17
CA ALA A 516 -23.37 22.65 13.23
C ALA A 516 -22.51 21.45 12.79
N PHE A 517 -22.62 20.31 13.47
CA PHE A 517 -21.95 19.06 13.11
C PHE A 517 -22.92 17.91 12.85
N LEU A 518 -22.54 17.04 11.92
CA LEU A 518 -23.13 15.71 11.74
C LEU A 518 -22.08 14.62 12.05
N THR A 519 -22.48 13.51 12.65
CA THR A 519 -21.64 12.30 12.73
C THR A 519 -21.84 11.49 11.46
N SER A 520 -20.76 11.32 10.69
CA SER A 520 -20.72 10.54 9.45
C SER A 520 -20.71 9.03 9.70
N PRO A 521 -21.34 8.22 8.84
CA PRO A 521 -21.28 6.76 8.91
C PRO A 521 -19.96 6.18 8.38
N THR A 522 -19.10 7.00 7.76
CA THR A 522 -17.81 6.57 7.20
C THR A 522 -16.67 7.47 7.68
N PHE A 523 -15.45 7.14 7.27
CA PHE A 523 -14.23 7.82 7.67
C PHE A 523 -13.15 7.62 6.61
N GLY A 524 -12.46 8.68 6.22
CA GLY A 524 -11.27 8.66 5.37
C GLY A 524 -11.47 8.28 3.90
N ALA A 525 -12.57 7.59 3.57
CA ALA A 525 -12.98 7.25 2.21
C ALA A 525 -14.45 6.77 2.17
N ILE A 526 -14.90 6.33 0.99
CA ILE A 526 -16.17 5.63 0.78
C ILE A 526 -17.37 6.58 1.01
N SER A 527 -17.26 7.78 0.45
CA SER A 527 -18.22 8.90 0.59
C SER A 527 -19.67 8.55 0.24
N TRP A 528 -19.89 7.61 -0.68
CA TRP A 528 -21.25 7.14 -1.04
C TRP A 528 -22.05 6.57 0.15
N LEU A 529 -21.40 6.14 1.23
CA LEU A 529 -22.04 5.77 2.49
C LEU A 529 -22.67 6.98 3.20
N ALA A 530 -21.96 8.11 3.24
CA ALA A 530 -22.48 9.36 3.78
C ALA A 530 -23.63 9.90 2.91
N HIS A 531 -23.46 9.90 1.59
CA HIS A 531 -24.48 10.42 0.65
C HIS A 531 -25.76 9.59 0.76
N SER A 532 -25.63 8.26 0.73
CA SER A 532 -26.79 7.36 0.90
C SER A 532 -27.44 7.45 2.28
N THR A 533 -26.67 7.73 3.33
CA THR A 533 -27.20 7.97 4.68
C THR A 533 -28.02 9.26 4.75
N LEU A 534 -27.50 10.36 4.20
CA LEU A 534 -28.21 11.63 4.10
C LEU A 534 -29.49 11.49 3.27
N GLN A 535 -29.40 10.81 2.12
CA GLN A 535 -30.52 10.63 1.20
C GLN A 535 -31.63 9.74 1.76
N SER A 536 -31.28 8.67 2.47
CA SER A 536 -32.23 7.63 2.90
C SER A 536 -32.70 7.78 4.35
N GLY A 537 -32.05 8.61 5.15
CA GLY A 537 -32.31 8.70 6.59
C GLY A 537 -32.11 7.36 7.32
N LEU A 538 -31.27 6.47 6.78
CA LEU A 538 -30.85 5.22 7.40
C LEU A 538 -29.34 5.25 7.59
N TRP A 539 -28.84 4.64 8.67
CA TRP A 539 -27.41 4.58 8.94
C TRP A 539 -26.71 3.55 8.02
N VAL A 540 -26.07 4.03 6.96
CA VAL A 540 -25.37 3.19 5.98
C VAL A 540 -23.87 3.27 6.24
N ASP A 541 -23.35 2.40 7.09
CA ASP A 541 -21.93 2.35 7.52
C ASP A 541 -21.13 1.21 6.86
N SER A 542 -21.71 0.54 5.87
CA SER A 542 -21.09 -0.58 5.17
C SER A 542 -21.61 -0.77 3.76
N GLN A 543 -20.78 -1.37 2.90
CA GLN A 543 -21.16 -1.70 1.52
C GLN A 543 -22.37 -2.63 1.47
N GLN A 544 -22.44 -3.56 2.42
CA GLN A 544 -23.57 -4.49 2.50
C GLN A 544 -24.90 -3.75 2.74
N ARG A 545 -24.91 -2.75 3.64
CA ARG A 545 -26.09 -1.92 3.86
C ARG A 545 -26.40 -1.05 2.65
N TYR A 546 -25.38 -0.50 1.99
CA TYR A 546 -25.56 0.25 0.75
C TYR A 546 -26.21 -0.62 -0.34
N ASP A 547 -25.70 -1.81 -0.60
CA ASP A 547 -26.25 -2.74 -1.60
C ASP A 547 -27.70 -3.14 -1.27
N ALA A 548 -28.01 -3.37 0.01
CA ALA A 548 -29.36 -3.66 0.47
C ALA A 548 -30.29 -2.45 0.33
N LEU A 549 -29.78 -1.23 0.53
CA LEU A 549 -30.51 0.01 0.39
C LEU A 549 -30.85 0.32 -1.06
N VAL A 550 -29.86 0.31 -1.96
CA VAL A 550 -30.05 0.71 -3.37
C VAL A 550 -30.93 -0.26 -4.16
N THR A 551 -31.20 -1.45 -3.61
CA THR A 551 -32.13 -2.43 -4.16
C THR A 551 -33.48 -2.47 -3.43
N SER A 552 -33.68 -1.60 -2.43
CA SER A 552 -34.91 -1.48 -1.66
C SER A 552 -35.84 -0.40 -2.23
N PRO A 553 -37.11 -0.35 -1.81
CA PRO A 553 -38.03 0.72 -2.18
C PRO A 553 -38.00 1.91 -1.21
N ARG A 554 -36.87 2.12 -0.50
CA ARG A 554 -36.72 3.21 0.49
C ARG A 554 -36.93 4.56 -0.18
N PHE A 555 -37.72 5.42 0.47
CA PHE A 555 -38.01 6.77 -0.02
C PHE A 555 -36.78 7.68 0.20
N THR A 556 -36.29 8.38 -0.81
CA THR A 556 -35.10 9.24 -0.69
C THR A 556 -35.44 10.73 -0.61
N LEU A 557 -34.48 11.55 -0.17
CA LEU A 557 -34.59 13.01 -0.16
C LEU A 557 -34.82 13.54 -1.58
N SER A 558 -34.03 13.11 -2.54
CA SER A 558 -34.21 13.43 -3.96
C SER A 558 -35.61 13.06 -4.47
N GLN A 559 -36.13 11.90 -4.10
CA GLN A 559 -37.49 11.47 -4.48
C GLN A 559 -38.57 12.37 -3.84
N ALA A 560 -38.34 12.88 -2.63
CA ALA A 560 -39.24 13.85 -2.01
C ALA A 560 -39.31 15.16 -2.80
N PHE A 561 -38.16 15.69 -3.24
CA PHE A 561 -38.08 16.87 -4.10
C PHE A 561 -38.75 16.64 -5.46
N GLY A 562 -38.46 15.51 -6.13
CA GLY A 562 -39.07 15.17 -7.42
C GLY A 562 -40.60 15.09 -7.32
N ARG A 563 -41.14 14.45 -6.27
CA ARG A 563 -42.59 14.39 -6.02
C ARG A 563 -43.21 15.74 -5.66
N ALA A 564 -42.44 16.65 -5.10
CA ALA A 564 -42.88 18.01 -4.78
C ALA A 564 -42.80 18.98 -5.98
N GLY A 565 -42.25 18.53 -7.12
CA GLY A 565 -42.24 19.27 -8.39
C GLY A 565 -40.88 19.86 -8.78
N TRP A 566 -39.81 19.58 -8.05
CA TRP A 566 -38.46 19.99 -8.41
C TRP A 566 -37.91 19.13 -9.53
N ARG A 567 -37.01 19.71 -10.32
CA ARG A 567 -36.07 18.96 -11.13
C ARG A 567 -34.95 18.46 -10.24
N THR A 568 -34.69 17.16 -10.23
CA THR A 568 -33.66 16.55 -9.38
C THR A 568 -32.40 16.26 -10.18
N VAL A 569 -31.25 16.72 -9.70
CA VAL A 569 -29.97 16.59 -10.40
C VAL A 569 -28.92 16.03 -9.43
N SER A 570 -28.00 15.23 -9.93
CA SER A 570 -26.77 14.91 -9.20
C SER A 570 -25.57 15.18 -10.10
N ASP A 571 -24.51 15.75 -9.55
CA ASP A 571 -23.25 16.06 -10.22
C ASP A 571 -22.09 15.42 -9.45
N VAL A 572 -21.54 14.35 -10.01
CA VAL A 572 -20.51 13.51 -9.39
C VAL A 572 -19.26 13.54 -10.29
N PRO A 573 -18.42 14.58 -10.19
CA PRO A 573 -17.28 14.77 -11.09
C PRO A 573 -16.21 13.67 -10.98
N ALA A 574 -16.19 12.90 -9.89
CA ALA A 574 -15.30 11.75 -9.73
C ALA A 574 -15.68 10.55 -10.62
N ASP A 575 -16.95 10.44 -11.03
CA ASP A 575 -17.43 9.30 -11.80
C ASP A 575 -16.89 9.34 -13.23
N THR A 576 -16.18 8.28 -13.60
CA THR A 576 -15.59 8.09 -14.94
C THR A 576 -16.30 6.99 -15.74
N HIS A 577 -17.31 6.35 -15.13
CA HIS A 577 -18.07 5.24 -15.68
C HIS A 577 -19.54 5.40 -15.31
N ASP A 578 -20.41 4.58 -15.92
CA ASP A 578 -21.83 4.61 -15.58
C ASP A 578 -22.03 4.13 -14.15
N TRP A 579 -22.96 4.77 -13.43
CA TRP A 579 -23.34 4.45 -12.05
C TRP A 579 -24.78 3.92 -12.01
N PRO A 580 -25.01 2.60 -12.22
CA PRO A 580 -26.35 2.02 -12.26
C PRO A 580 -27.14 2.22 -10.97
N GLN A 581 -26.45 2.24 -9.82
CA GLN A 581 -27.07 2.45 -8.52
C GLN A 581 -27.65 3.87 -8.38
N GLY A 582 -27.20 4.83 -9.21
CA GLY A 582 -27.78 6.18 -9.29
C GLY A 582 -29.29 6.18 -9.59
N ALA A 583 -29.80 5.12 -10.24
CA ALA A 583 -31.23 4.96 -10.53
C ALA A 583 -32.10 4.89 -9.25
N PHE A 584 -31.55 4.39 -8.14
CA PHE A 584 -32.23 4.32 -6.84
C PHE A 584 -32.67 5.70 -6.34
N TYR A 585 -31.90 6.75 -6.64
CA TYR A 585 -32.17 8.10 -6.16
C TYR A 585 -33.16 8.87 -7.03
N HIS A 586 -33.60 8.33 -8.17
CA HIS A 586 -34.60 8.98 -9.03
C HIS A 586 -34.21 10.42 -9.43
N TYR A 587 -32.93 10.65 -9.74
CA TYR A 587 -32.49 11.92 -10.34
C TYR A 587 -33.01 12.04 -11.79
N ASP A 588 -33.51 13.21 -12.18
CA ASP A 588 -33.86 13.53 -13.57
C ASP A 588 -32.61 13.62 -14.46
N ARG A 589 -31.46 13.97 -13.87
CA ARG A 589 -30.18 14.11 -14.56
C ARG A 589 -29.01 13.74 -13.65
N LEU A 590 -28.09 12.95 -14.19
CA LEU A 590 -26.78 12.65 -13.61
C LEU A 590 -25.71 13.31 -14.46
N TYR A 591 -24.86 14.11 -13.83
CA TYR A 591 -23.64 14.64 -14.39
C TYR A 591 -22.43 13.92 -13.83
N ASP A 592 -21.45 13.69 -14.68
CA ASP A 592 -20.20 13.00 -14.35
C ASP A 592 -19.05 13.60 -15.17
N SER A 593 -17.81 13.11 -14.96
CA SER A 593 -16.62 13.67 -15.57
C SER A 593 -16.64 13.72 -17.11
N ARG A 594 -17.51 12.93 -17.74
CA ARG A 594 -17.58 12.75 -19.20
C ARG A 594 -18.63 13.65 -19.85
N ASN A 595 -19.55 14.22 -19.08
CA ASN A 595 -20.75 14.87 -19.62
C ASN A 595 -20.99 16.30 -19.09
N VAL A 596 -20.16 16.80 -18.16
CA VAL A 596 -20.16 18.20 -17.70
C VAL A 596 -19.49 19.17 -18.68
N GLY A 597 -18.70 18.64 -19.63
CA GLY A 597 -18.04 19.44 -20.68
C GLY A 597 -16.69 20.02 -20.29
N TYR A 598 -15.99 19.44 -19.31
CA TYR A 598 -14.67 19.89 -18.87
C TYR A 598 -13.60 19.64 -19.93
N ARG A 599 -12.79 20.66 -20.22
CA ARG A 599 -11.69 20.61 -21.20
C ARG A 599 -10.33 20.96 -20.61
N GLY A 600 -10.25 21.28 -19.33
CA GLY A 600 -9.00 21.56 -18.63
C GLY A 600 -8.21 20.29 -18.26
N PRO A 601 -7.07 20.46 -17.57
CA PRO A 601 -6.23 19.36 -17.15
C PRO A 601 -6.75 18.69 -15.86
N ARG A 602 -6.36 17.43 -15.62
CA ARG A 602 -6.64 16.76 -14.34
C ARG A 602 -5.68 17.23 -13.25
N PHE A 603 -6.17 17.30 -12.02
CA PHE A 603 -5.40 17.69 -10.84
C PHE A 603 -4.97 16.48 -10.00
N GLY A 604 -4.63 15.38 -10.66
CA GLY A 604 -4.34 14.09 -10.02
C GLY A 604 -5.59 13.22 -9.97
N TYR A 605 -5.99 12.77 -8.77
CA TYR A 605 -7.24 12.06 -8.58
C TYR A 605 -8.45 12.96 -8.94
N PRO A 606 -8.55 14.22 -8.46
CA PRO A 606 -9.58 15.15 -8.91
C PRO A 606 -9.53 15.33 -10.44
N THR A 607 -10.65 15.01 -11.07
CA THR A 607 -10.84 15.12 -12.53
C THR A 607 -10.88 16.56 -12.99
N MET A 608 -11.42 17.46 -12.16
CA MET A 608 -11.55 18.90 -12.39
C MET A 608 -11.58 19.68 -11.06
N PRO A 609 -11.30 21.00 -11.07
CA PRO A 609 -11.45 21.86 -9.89
C PRO A 609 -12.91 22.05 -9.48
N ASP A 610 -13.17 22.17 -8.17
CA ASP A 610 -14.52 22.40 -7.63
C ASP A 610 -15.16 23.68 -8.16
N GLN A 611 -14.34 24.70 -8.44
CA GLN A 611 -14.80 25.94 -9.05
C GLN A 611 -15.41 25.71 -10.45
N TYR A 612 -14.88 24.74 -11.22
CA TYR A 612 -15.47 24.34 -12.49
C TYR A 612 -16.76 23.56 -12.29
N THR A 613 -16.80 22.61 -11.35
CA THR A 613 -18.02 21.82 -11.06
C THR A 613 -19.21 22.72 -10.76
N LEU A 614 -19.02 23.69 -9.84
CA LEU A 614 -20.06 24.64 -9.47
C LEU A 614 -20.48 25.56 -10.64
N ASP A 615 -19.52 26.04 -11.43
CA ASP A 615 -19.77 26.87 -12.62
C ASP A 615 -20.56 26.11 -13.71
N ALA A 616 -20.12 24.89 -14.00
CA ALA A 616 -20.74 24.01 -14.98
C ALA A 616 -22.17 23.68 -14.57
N PHE A 617 -22.41 23.32 -13.31
CA PHE A 617 -23.74 23.08 -12.78
C PHE A 617 -24.66 24.30 -12.96
N HIS A 618 -24.20 25.50 -12.61
CA HIS A 618 -24.99 26.73 -12.79
C HIS A 618 -25.36 26.93 -14.26
N ARG A 619 -24.38 26.84 -15.17
CA ARG A 619 -24.59 27.00 -16.61
C ARG A 619 -25.58 25.96 -17.17
N LEU A 620 -25.46 24.71 -16.75
CA LEU A 620 -26.24 23.59 -17.29
C LEU A 620 -27.67 23.52 -16.75
N GLU A 621 -27.90 23.97 -15.52
CA GLU A 621 -29.19 23.80 -14.84
C GLU A 621 -29.83 25.12 -14.40
N LEU A 622 -29.10 26.01 -13.74
CA LEU A 622 -29.68 27.19 -13.09
C LEU A 622 -29.85 28.41 -14.01
N ALA A 623 -28.94 28.60 -14.98
CA ALA A 623 -28.94 29.71 -15.93
C ALA A 623 -30.04 29.62 -17.00
N ARG A 624 -30.74 28.48 -17.08
CA ARG A 624 -31.81 28.24 -18.07
C ARG A 624 -33.04 29.10 -17.76
N GLN A 625 -33.57 29.76 -18.79
CA GLN A 625 -34.84 30.49 -18.68
C GLN A 625 -36.03 29.52 -18.59
N HIS A 626 -37.10 29.91 -17.89
CA HIS A 626 -38.35 29.15 -17.75
C HIS A 626 -38.16 27.69 -17.29
N ARG A 627 -37.40 27.51 -16.20
CA ARG A 627 -37.15 26.20 -15.58
C ARG A 627 -38.01 25.94 -14.34
N ARG A 628 -38.12 24.66 -13.97
CA ARG A 628 -38.58 24.25 -12.62
C ARG A 628 -37.52 24.63 -11.57
N PRO A 629 -37.90 24.78 -10.29
CA PRO A 629 -36.93 24.79 -9.19
C PRO A 629 -36.07 23.53 -9.23
N VAL A 630 -34.79 23.65 -8.90
CA VAL A 630 -33.81 22.55 -8.97
C VAL A 630 -33.45 22.10 -7.56
N MET A 631 -33.46 20.79 -7.33
CA MET A 631 -32.75 20.20 -6.21
C MET A 631 -31.54 19.47 -6.77
N ALA A 632 -30.37 19.75 -6.22
CA ALA A 632 -29.15 19.10 -6.65
C ALA A 632 -28.38 18.51 -5.48
N GLU A 633 -27.75 17.37 -5.73
CA GLU A 633 -26.62 16.85 -4.94
C GLU A 633 -25.35 17.06 -5.77
N ILE A 634 -24.35 17.75 -5.23
CA ILE A 634 -23.11 18.09 -5.94
C ILE A 634 -21.94 17.65 -5.07
N ASP A 635 -21.07 16.83 -5.64
CA ASP A 635 -19.96 16.22 -4.93
C ASP A 635 -18.66 16.95 -5.31
N LEU A 636 -18.15 17.80 -4.42
CA LEU A 636 -16.88 18.49 -4.61
C LEU A 636 -15.73 17.55 -4.26
N ILE A 637 -14.67 17.53 -5.05
CA ILE A 637 -13.65 16.47 -5.01
C ILE A 637 -12.23 17.01 -4.83
N SER A 638 -12.01 18.32 -4.86
CA SER A 638 -10.66 18.91 -4.84
C SER A 638 -9.91 18.68 -3.52
N SER A 639 -10.64 18.38 -2.44
CA SER A 639 -10.09 18.01 -1.13
C SER A 639 -9.95 16.50 -0.91
N HIS A 640 -10.08 15.66 -1.95
CA HIS A 640 -9.78 14.23 -1.87
C HIS A 640 -8.26 13.98 -1.68
N ALA A 641 -7.92 12.89 -1.01
CA ALA A 641 -6.53 12.39 -0.99
C ALA A 641 -6.04 12.11 -2.44
N PRO A 642 -4.77 12.36 -2.79
CA PRO A 642 -3.62 12.56 -1.92
C PRO A 642 -3.34 14.02 -1.50
N TRP A 643 -4.28 14.95 -1.66
CA TRP A 643 -4.10 16.39 -1.35
C TRP A 643 -2.88 16.99 -2.06
N SER A 644 -2.67 16.57 -3.31
CA SER A 644 -1.64 17.09 -4.18
C SER A 644 -2.29 17.88 -5.30
N ARG A 645 -1.54 18.80 -5.90
CA ARG A 645 -2.05 19.63 -7.01
C ARG A 645 -3.36 20.36 -6.66
N THR A 646 -3.49 20.85 -5.42
CA THR A 646 -4.65 21.68 -5.05
C THR A 646 -4.68 22.95 -5.92
N PRO A 647 -5.76 23.22 -6.66
CA PRO A 647 -5.87 24.42 -7.48
C PRO A 647 -5.80 25.70 -6.63
N HIS A 648 -5.42 26.81 -7.25
CA HIS A 648 -5.66 28.13 -6.67
C HIS A 648 -6.93 28.73 -7.26
N LEU A 649 -7.63 29.54 -6.46
CA LEU A 649 -8.86 30.20 -6.89
C LEU A 649 -8.55 31.20 -8.02
N ILE A 650 -9.34 31.17 -9.08
CA ILE A 650 -9.29 32.15 -10.17
C ILE A 650 -10.55 33.02 -10.16
N ASP A 651 -10.59 34.07 -10.97
CA ASP A 651 -11.82 34.83 -11.18
C ASP A 651 -12.93 33.91 -11.70
N GLN A 652 -14.11 33.94 -11.07
CA GLN A 652 -15.26 33.12 -11.44
C GLN A 652 -15.65 33.31 -12.92
N ALA A 653 -15.53 34.52 -13.45
CA ALA A 653 -15.86 34.80 -14.85
C ALA A 653 -14.88 34.16 -15.86
N ALA A 654 -13.70 33.74 -15.41
CA ALA A 654 -12.65 33.17 -16.27
C ALA A 654 -12.71 31.64 -16.39
N VAL A 655 -13.54 30.96 -15.57
CA VAL A 655 -13.59 29.49 -15.47
C VAL A 655 -13.90 28.81 -16.82
N GLY A 656 -14.91 29.29 -17.53
CA GLY A 656 -15.22 28.86 -18.90
C GLY A 656 -15.42 27.34 -19.05
N ASP A 657 -14.73 26.74 -20.04
CA ASP A 657 -14.73 25.29 -20.26
C ASP A 657 -13.64 24.55 -19.47
N GLY A 658 -12.91 25.27 -18.60
CA GLY A 658 -11.82 24.74 -17.79
C GLY A 658 -10.43 24.85 -18.43
N SER A 659 -10.31 25.25 -19.69
CA SER A 659 -9.00 25.43 -20.35
C SER A 659 -8.11 26.47 -19.68
N VAL A 660 -8.69 27.42 -18.94
CA VAL A 660 -7.95 28.42 -18.12
C VAL A 660 -7.01 27.78 -17.08
N PHE A 661 -7.26 26.51 -16.72
CA PHE A 661 -6.45 25.77 -15.76
C PHE A 661 -5.23 25.09 -16.39
N ASP A 662 -5.04 25.16 -17.72
CA ASP A 662 -3.92 24.53 -18.43
C ASP A 662 -2.55 24.99 -17.87
N GLY A 663 -1.67 24.04 -17.61
CA GLY A 663 -0.34 24.29 -17.04
C GLY A 663 -0.31 24.52 -15.53
N MET A 664 -1.46 24.70 -14.88
CA MET A 664 -1.53 24.88 -13.42
C MET A 664 -1.06 23.64 -12.65
N PRO A 665 -1.54 22.40 -12.93
CA PRO A 665 -1.15 21.22 -12.16
C PRO A 665 0.36 20.95 -12.11
N GLU A 666 1.09 21.31 -13.17
CA GLU A 666 2.54 21.13 -13.30
C GLU A 666 3.34 22.03 -12.37
N THR A 667 2.76 23.16 -11.96
CA THR A 667 3.39 24.11 -11.03
C THR A 667 3.13 23.77 -9.56
N LEU A 668 2.15 22.89 -9.30
CA LEU A 668 1.68 22.58 -7.95
C LEU A 668 2.40 21.36 -7.36
N PRO A 669 2.48 21.24 -6.02
CA PRO A 669 3.14 20.12 -5.37
C PRO A 669 2.54 18.76 -5.80
N SER A 670 3.40 17.85 -6.25
CA SER A 670 3.03 16.47 -6.55
C SER A 670 2.84 15.62 -5.29
N GLU A 671 2.13 14.50 -5.42
CA GLU A 671 1.94 13.52 -4.35
C GLU A 671 3.27 13.13 -3.67
N THR A 672 4.31 12.83 -4.45
CA THR A 672 5.63 12.46 -3.92
C THR A 672 6.35 13.57 -3.15
N GLN A 673 5.94 14.83 -3.31
CA GLN A 673 6.46 15.97 -2.55
C GLN A 673 5.66 16.20 -1.26
N VAL A 674 4.34 16.00 -1.31
CA VAL A 674 3.41 16.14 -0.19
C VAL A 674 3.58 15.00 0.82
N TRP A 675 3.61 13.74 0.35
CA TRP A 675 3.64 12.54 1.20
C TRP A 675 5.01 12.20 1.80
N ARG A 676 5.96 13.15 1.79
CA ARG A 676 7.27 12.98 2.42
C ARG A 676 7.23 13.07 3.94
N SER A 677 6.24 13.78 4.51
CA SER A 677 6.07 13.86 5.95
C SER A 677 4.60 14.10 6.32
N PRO A 678 4.12 13.61 7.49
CA PRO A 678 2.75 13.83 7.95
C PRO A 678 2.36 15.31 8.08
N GLU A 679 3.30 16.18 8.46
CA GLU A 679 3.05 17.62 8.63
C GLU A 679 2.72 18.28 7.29
N ARG A 680 3.41 17.89 6.22
CA ARG A 680 3.12 18.38 4.87
C ARG A 680 1.77 17.89 4.36
N VAL A 681 1.43 16.64 4.64
CA VAL A 681 0.13 16.06 4.30
C VAL A 681 -0.99 16.83 4.99
N ARG A 682 -0.87 17.12 6.29
CA ARG A 682 -1.83 17.94 7.06
C ARG A 682 -1.97 19.35 6.51
N ALA A 683 -0.86 20.00 6.18
CA ALA A 683 -0.87 21.34 5.60
C ALA A 683 -1.54 21.37 4.22
N ALA A 684 -1.25 20.40 3.36
CA ALA A 684 -1.83 20.31 2.02
C ALA A 684 -3.34 19.99 2.06
N TYR A 685 -3.78 19.12 2.98
CA TYR A 685 -5.20 18.91 3.25
C TYR A 685 -5.88 20.22 3.68
N GLY A 686 -5.31 20.96 4.64
CA GLY A 686 -5.83 22.26 5.06
C GLY A 686 -6.04 23.22 3.89
N GLN A 687 -5.02 23.35 3.03
CA GLN A 687 -5.08 24.18 1.81
C GLN A 687 -6.18 23.72 0.84
N SER A 688 -6.43 22.41 0.72
CA SER A 688 -7.49 21.88 -0.13
C SER A 688 -8.89 22.20 0.39
N ILE A 689 -9.08 22.19 1.72
CA ILE A 689 -10.34 22.63 2.35
C ILE A 689 -10.51 24.15 2.20
N GLU A 690 -9.45 24.93 2.41
CA GLU A 690 -9.46 26.38 2.18
C GLU A 690 -9.89 26.72 0.74
N TYR A 691 -9.36 26.00 -0.25
CA TYR A 691 -9.75 26.15 -1.65
C TYR A 691 -11.24 25.85 -1.88
N SER A 692 -11.70 24.68 -1.45
CA SER A 692 -13.07 24.20 -1.72
C SER A 692 -14.12 25.10 -1.07
N LEU A 693 -13.89 25.55 0.17
CA LEU A 693 -14.75 26.51 0.85
C LEU A 693 -14.72 27.89 0.18
N SER A 694 -13.55 28.34 -0.28
CA SER A 694 -13.42 29.60 -1.02
C SER A 694 -14.17 29.55 -2.35
N ALA A 695 -14.17 28.40 -3.04
CA ALA A 695 -14.93 28.18 -4.27
C ALA A 695 -16.45 28.26 -4.03
N ILE A 696 -16.95 27.67 -2.93
CA ILE A 696 -18.37 27.79 -2.53
C ILE A 696 -18.75 29.25 -2.25
N VAL A 697 -17.94 29.98 -1.48
CA VAL A 697 -18.21 31.39 -1.15
C VAL A 697 -18.22 32.24 -2.42
N SER A 698 -17.21 32.07 -3.29
CA SER A 698 -17.11 32.76 -4.58
C SER A 698 -18.31 32.48 -5.49
N TYR A 699 -18.76 31.22 -5.53
CA TYR A 699 -19.94 30.80 -6.28
C TYR A 699 -21.22 31.51 -5.78
N LEU A 700 -21.44 31.54 -4.46
CA LEU A 700 -22.62 32.19 -3.88
C LEU A 700 -22.63 33.71 -4.07
N GLU A 701 -21.49 34.38 -3.98
CA GLU A 701 -21.40 35.82 -4.25
C GLU A 701 -21.69 36.14 -5.71
N HIS A 702 -21.22 35.29 -6.63
CA HIS A 702 -21.33 35.57 -8.06
C HIS A 702 -22.71 35.19 -8.63
N TYR A 703 -23.27 34.04 -8.22
CA TYR A 703 -24.49 33.49 -8.80
C TYR A 703 -25.68 33.42 -7.85
N GLY A 704 -25.47 33.58 -6.55
CA GLY A 704 -26.50 33.33 -5.55
C GLY A 704 -27.56 34.42 -5.47
N ASP A 705 -28.82 34.00 -5.52
CA ASP A 705 -30.02 34.85 -5.52
C ASP A 705 -30.98 34.53 -4.35
N ASP A 706 -32.13 35.21 -4.28
CA ASP A 706 -33.14 35.01 -3.23
C ASP A 706 -33.81 33.63 -3.25
N ARG A 707 -33.62 32.88 -4.34
CA ARG A 707 -34.11 31.51 -4.52
C ARG A 707 -33.08 30.49 -4.09
N THR A 708 -31.82 30.88 -3.87
CA THR A 708 -30.75 29.94 -3.55
C THR A 708 -30.79 29.53 -2.08
N VAL A 709 -30.90 28.22 -1.84
CA VAL A 709 -30.70 27.59 -0.53
C VAL A 709 -29.59 26.55 -0.68
N LEU A 710 -28.45 26.80 -0.04
CA LEU A 710 -27.32 25.89 -0.04
C LEU A 710 -27.23 25.18 1.31
N VAL A 711 -27.17 23.85 1.28
CA VAL A 711 -26.73 23.03 2.40
C VAL A 711 -25.41 22.41 2.00
N PHE A 712 -24.30 22.88 2.57
CA PHE A 712 -23.00 22.25 2.34
C PHE A 712 -22.51 21.55 3.60
N LEU A 713 -21.84 20.41 3.42
CA LEU A 713 -21.43 19.54 4.51
C LEU A 713 -20.21 18.70 4.12
N GLY A 714 -19.47 18.24 5.11
CA GLY A 714 -18.54 17.14 4.88
C GLY A 714 -19.27 15.80 4.72
N ASP A 715 -18.68 14.92 3.93
CA ASP A 715 -19.06 13.52 3.83
C ASP A 715 -18.42 12.69 4.97
N HIS A 716 -17.14 12.89 5.25
CA HIS A 716 -16.39 12.23 6.31
C HIS A 716 -15.13 13.00 6.75
N GLN A 717 -14.51 12.55 7.85
CA GLN A 717 -13.17 13.01 8.24
C GLN A 717 -12.10 12.52 7.25
N PRO A 718 -10.97 13.23 7.08
CA PRO A 718 -9.86 12.73 6.27
C PRO A 718 -9.17 11.54 6.95
N ALA A 719 -8.31 10.83 6.22
CA ALA A 719 -7.61 9.66 6.76
C ALA A 719 -6.79 9.98 8.04
N PRO A 720 -6.55 8.99 8.93
CA PRO A 720 -5.84 9.14 10.21
C PRO A 720 -4.48 9.83 10.19
N VAL A 721 -3.78 9.82 9.05
CA VAL A 721 -2.54 10.60 8.87
C VAL A 721 -2.76 12.10 9.07
N VAL A 722 -3.95 12.60 8.71
CA VAL A 722 -4.40 13.98 8.91
C VAL A 722 -5.12 14.12 10.24
N SER A 723 -6.19 13.35 10.45
CA SER A 723 -7.10 13.51 11.59
C SER A 723 -6.51 13.08 12.94
N GLY A 724 -5.49 12.23 12.91
CA GLY A 724 -4.98 11.52 14.07
C GLY A 724 -5.74 10.22 14.33
N ALA A 725 -5.10 9.33 15.09
CA ALA A 725 -5.70 8.06 15.51
C ALA A 725 -6.80 8.32 16.55
N GLY A 726 -7.96 7.69 16.38
CA GLY A 726 -9.08 7.82 17.32
C GLY A 726 -9.88 9.12 17.21
N ALA A 727 -9.72 9.88 16.11
CA ALA A 727 -10.60 11.02 15.81
C ALA A 727 -12.08 10.57 15.73
N ASP A 728 -12.99 11.48 16.11
CA ASP A 728 -14.42 11.26 15.94
C ASP A 728 -14.83 11.23 14.46
N HIS A 729 -16.09 10.91 14.18
CA HIS A 729 -16.64 10.90 12.82
C HIS A 729 -17.41 12.18 12.49
N ASP A 730 -17.19 13.27 13.24
CA ASP A 730 -17.99 14.47 13.09
C ASP A 730 -17.50 15.33 11.92
N VAL A 731 -18.44 15.85 11.14
CA VAL A 731 -18.23 16.68 9.95
C VAL A 731 -19.06 17.96 10.06
N PRO A 732 -18.56 19.13 9.66
CA PRO A 732 -19.35 20.35 9.62
C PRO A 732 -20.53 20.23 8.64
N VAL A 733 -21.63 20.91 8.97
CA VAL A 733 -22.78 21.14 8.08
C VAL A 733 -23.25 22.58 8.22
N THR A 734 -23.62 23.20 7.11
CA THR A 734 -24.08 24.60 7.09
C THR A 734 -25.25 24.79 6.13
N VAL A 735 -26.28 25.51 6.56
CA VAL A 735 -27.36 26.04 5.70
C VAL A 735 -27.09 27.52 5.43
N VAL A 736 -27.16 27.93 4.16
CA VAL A 736 -26.99 29.31 3.69
C VAL A 736 -28.18 29.71 2.82
N ALA A 737 -28.80 30.85 3.11
CA ALA A 737 -29.92 31.39 2.32
C ALA A 737 -30.05 32.91 2.53
N LYS A 738 -30.52 33.64 1.50
CA LYS A 738 -30.91 35.06 1.64
C LYS A 738 -32.26 35.22 2.34
N ASP A 739 -33.18 34.30 2.08
CA ASP A 739 -34.51 34.35 2.67
C ASP A 739 -34.47 33.96 4.17
N PRO A 740 -34.70 34.91 5.10
CA PRO A 740 -34.65 34.63 6.53
C PRO A 740 -35.71 33.62 6.95
N ALA A 741 -36.82 33.47 6.22
CA ALA A 741 -37.85 32.47 6.53
C ALA A 741 -37.33 31.03 6.39
N VAL A 742 -36.31 30.80 5.55
CA VAL A 742 -35.65 29.50 5.45
C VAL A 742 -34.88 29.19 6.73
N LEU A 743 -34.12 30.17 7.25
CA LEU A 743 -33.32 30.01 8.45
C LEU A 743 -34.20 29.94 9.71
N HIS A 744 -35.30 30.70 9.76
CA HIS A 744 -36.23 30.65 10.89
C HIS A 744 -36.91 29.29 11.07
N ARG A 745 -37.15 28.55 9.98
CA ARG A 745 -37.71 27.19 10.06
C ARG A 745 -36.80 26.20 10.77
N ILE A 746 -35.51 26.50 10.87
CA ILE A 746 -34.52 25.66 11.54
C ILE A 746 -34.06 26.23 12.88
N ASP A 747 -34.70 27.28 13.42
CA ASP A 747 -34.33 27.88 14.71
C ASP A 747 -34.39 26.85 15.87
N SER A 748 -35.36 25.92 15.82
CA SER A 748 -35.51 24.82 16.79
C SER A 748 -34.36 23.81 16.77
N TRP A 749 -33.49 23.87 15.78
CA TRP A 749 -32.31 23.00 15.68
C TRP A 749 -31.15 23.49 16.55
N HIS A 750 -31.21 24.75 16.98
CA HIS A 750 -30.16 25.42 17.77
C HIS A 750 -28.79 25.43 17.08
N TRP A 751 -28.78 25.44 15.74
CA TRP A 751 -27.57 25.62 14.95
C TRP A 751 -27.09 27.08 15.05
N GLN A 752 -25.79 27.29 14.97
CA GLN A 752 -25.16 28.57 15.32
C GLN A 752 -25.02 29.48 14.10
N PRO A 753 -25.12 30.81 14.24
CA PRO A 753 -24.93 31.73 13.13
C PRO A 753 -23.49 31.71 12.59
N GLY A 754 -23.35 31.88 11.27
CA GLY A 754 -22.07 31.88 10.58
C GLY A 754 -21.69 30.53 9.96
N LEU A 755 -20.66 30.54 9.10
CA LEU A 755 -20.15 29.33 8.44
C LEU A 755 -19.29 28.45 9.36
N HIS A 756 -18.77 29.01 10.46
CA HIS A 756 -17.83 28.33 11.35
C HIS A 756 -18.54 27.74 12.58
N PRO A 757 -18.69 26.41 12.69
CA PRO A 757 -19.33 25.81 13.86
C PRO A 757 -18.39 25.81 15.07
N SER A 758 -18.85 26.35 16.21
CA SER A 758 -18.04 26.31 17.44
C SER A 758 -17.93 24.90 18.03
N PRO A 759 -16.98 24.63 18.93
CA PRO A 759 -16.90 23.36 19.67
C PRO A 759 -18.16 22.98 20.45
N ALA A 760 -19.01 23.96 20.79
CA ALA A 760 -20.27 23.73 21.49
C ALA A 760 -21.47 23.54 20.55
N ALA A 761 -21.27 23.56 19.23
CA ALA A 761 -22.37 23.40 18.28
C ALA A 761 -23.00 22.00 18.39
N PRO A 762 -24.32 21.86 18.19
CA PRO A 762 -24.99 20.56 18.26
C PRO A 762 -24.38 19.54 17.29
N VAL A 763 -24.33 18.27 17.72
CA VAL A 763 -23.92 17.13 16.89
C VAL A 763 -25.11 16.20 16.71
N TRP A 764 -25.48 15.92 15.46
CA TRP A 764 -26.49 14.92 15.13
C TRP A 764 -25.89 13.78 14.33
N ARG A 765 -26.41 12.57 14.44
CA ARG A 765 -26.08 11.55 13.43
C ARG A 765 -26.63 11.96 12.07
N MET A 766 -25.88 11.70 11.01
CA MET A 766 -26.22 12.10 9.63
C MET A 766 -27.55 11.50 9.15
N ASP A 767 -27.92 10.29 9.60
CA ASP A 767 -29.21 9.65 9.27
C ASP A 767 -30.42 10.44 9.80
N ALA A 768 -30.25 11.25 10.84
CA ALA A 768 -31.32 12.09 11.37
C ALA A 768 -31.61 13.33 10.52
N PHE A 769 -30.68 13.76 9.67
CA PHE A 769 -30.79 15.02 8.93
C PHE A 769 -32.02 15.04 8.01
N ARG A 770 -32.20 13.99 7.20
CA ARG A 770 -33.28 13.91 6.19
C ARG A 770 -34.65 14.18 6.79
N ASP A 771 -34.99 13.46 7.85
CA ASP A 771 -36.34 13.51 8.44
C ASP A 771 -36.57 14.83 9.15
N ARG A 772 -35.53 15.39 9.79
CA ARG A 772 -35.58 16.73 10.37
C ARG A 772 -35.75 17.81 9.30
N PHE A 773 -35.03 17.72 8.20
CA PHE A 773 -35.14 18.63 7.06
C PHE A 773 -36.54 18.58 6.44
N LEU A 774 -37.03 17.38 6.13
CA LEU A 774 -38.38 17.19 5.58
C LEU A 774 -39.48 17.65 6.54
N SER A 775 -39.27 17.54 7.86
CA SER A 775 -40.22 18.04 8.86
C SER A 775 -40.19 19.58 8.96
N ALA A 776 -39.01 20.21 8.97
CA ALA A 776 -38.89 21.66 9.09
C ALA A 776 -39.47 22.42 7.87
N PHE A 777 -39.34 21.83 6.69
CA PHE A 777 -39.80 22.42 5.43
C PHE A 777 -41.09 21.81 4.90
N GLY A 778 -41.62 20.77 5.54
CA GLY A 778 -42.87 20.09 5.21
C GLY A 778 -44.07 20.54 6.05
N PRO A 779 -45.10 19.68 6.18
CA PRO A 779 -46.34 19.97 6.88
C PRO A 779 -46.25 19.83 8.40
#